data_AF-A0AB73T2D1-F1
#
_entry.id   AF-A0AB73T2D1-F1
#
_cell.length_a   1.000
_cell.length_b   1.000
_cell.length_c   1.000
_cell.angle_alpha   90.00
_cell.angle_beta   90.00
_cell.angle_gamma   90.00
#
_symmetry.space_group_name_H-M   'P 1'
#
loop_
_entity.id
_entity.type
_entity.pdbx_description
1 polymer ?
#
loop_
_entity_poly.entity_id
_entity_poly.type
_entity_poly.pdbx_seq_one_letter_code
_entity_poly.pdbx_strand_id
1 'polypeptide(L)'
;MEHQICFQDVETGWHNALPLGNGKMGAMVYYADRSLHIALNHYDCYYHILPQYAECQEGGQSASFSDPARRIKTYEEIKAAAEEAAGGEDPSRTHYLRTLNPSETAKRPLYKGGSYPQGGELTVRFSEEVNTSCSSLVLHIEQAAVEFAAGEGENRVGARIYVSGNYDGVVIELSQKKQGLWRQAGIWRQEARGQGKFSYEDSAGPEMLTLRCRFRPDGESEKTRPFVQETSFCLHGAGPGGELSVCKKEFCLTGSIRAGEGCAEETARKLWENAEEDRKAHKETWDKFWRSTVDLPDKYLETLWHLYVYLLECCSGKGSVHSEQACGLSGLWDIRRPCMWGSMWYWDVNIQTAFYGAFASNHMEHVRVFCDGFLACREDVRKYAKEVYGREGWALDYPHTLYNCIQPWCALFLWNYYSYTGDVDFLRDKAYPVFLEIAEFYRWISRKDGEGIRHIDPDICPEQGPVARDSVITSAALKQMIVYACRAGEILGRPEAELEGFKQLLREMPGYAVTADGSRWKDSPLVQDNIFLRHPSVLMPVFPAEEVHMESRGELVRLADGTIRYAAENTEPGTFGFAWVAAAAARMGAGESALRILYEKGLDYITHSNGLGYEESERFINYCHLTKPANYLPAMCEAGGGVTAVINLMLLQETEGILHVFPAVPDGEDMYAVHKTQYCHDDGQLSKRYGPWKDCGFDSLLAPGGFVVSAQMRGGHVVWIMIRAQRDSVLGLCLPAGLSGQNAPGIYRKDMRAGETVCFGHPAPPADNRPDVSGVLMHKAARTHRRTFIGEDRDTAFYKAVDSMVCPYGAADTLRYAMTPYVFDFTEEQEKDYGQVYDWQLTEAGRSVLFAGGPRCTGPKLYTSDRGYGFAAAGGITAAGRKKPDALRRDFVQGEAAAEFWVELPAGKYDLLVISGDEEEGSLTHLAVRSSGVYAEGSVQEKGRYQCRLLPVVHGRDGILKLSLSTCPGMKWKLNALFINKEYSLL
;
A
#
# COMPACT_ATOMS: atom_id res chain seq x y z
N MET A 1 18.33 12.79 9.62
CA MET A 1 17.73 11.54 10.11
C MET A 1 17.67 10.64 8.90
N GLU A 2 18.15 9.40 9.00
CA GLU A 2 18.03 8.43 7.90
C GLU A 2 16.97 7.43 8.30
N HIS A 3 15.91 7.34 7.50
CA HIS A 3 14.83 6.40 7.71
C HIS A 3 15.19 5.05 7.11
N GLN A 4 14.80 3.98 7.80
CA GLN A 4 15.20 2.63 7.42
C GLN A 4 14.05 1.65 7.52
N ILE A 5 14.09 0.63 6.66
CA ILE A 5 13.29 -0.59 6.80
C ILE A 5 14.28 -1.71 7.11
N CYS A 6 14.21 -2.29 8.31
CA CYS A 6 15.22 -3.20 8.81
C CYS A 6 14.65 -4.61 9.08
N PHE A 7 15.24 -5.62 8.46
CA PHE A 7 15.03 -7.02 8.79
C PHE A 7 16.27 -7.53 9.53
N GLN A 8 16.16 -7.69 10.84
CA GLN A 8 17.26 -8.04 11.73
C GLN A 8 17.12 -9.48 12.22
N ASP A 9 18.17 -10.27 12.09
CA ASP A 9 18.27 -11.62 12.60
C ASP A 9 17.17 -12.57 12.08
N VAL A 10 16.61 -12.26 10.91
CA VAL A 10 15.57 -13.04 10.24
C VAL A 10 15.91 -13.24 8.76
N GLU A 11 15.49 -14.38 8.22
CA GLU A 11 15.42 -14.53 6.77
C GLU A 11 14.16 -13.85 6.25
N THR A 12 14.21 -13.42 5.00
CA THR A 12 13.12 -12.73 4.30
C THR A 12 12.70 -13.58 3.10
N GLY A 13 11.69 -13.11 2.36
CA GLY A 13 11.29 -13.72 1.11
C GLY A 13 10.71 -12.66 0.19
N TRP A 14 10.13 -13.06 -0.94
CA TRP A 14 9.59 -12.13 -1.94
C TRP A 14 8.65 -11.06 -1.34
N HIS A 15 7.76 -11.45 -0.42
CA HIS A 15 6.79 -10.53 0.20
C HIS A 15 7.42 -9.54 1.19
N ASN A 16 8.63 -9.83 1.66
CA ASN A 16 9.43 -8.97 2.54
C ASN A 16 10.65 -8.37 1.80
N ALA A 17 10.70 -8.51 0.48
CA ALA A 17 11.80 -7.98 -0.31
C ALA A 17 11.77 -6.44 -0.30
N LEU A 18 12.97 -5.85 -0.31
CA LEU A 18 13.18 -4.42 -0.24
C LEU A 18 13.27 -3.83 -1.65
N PRO A 19 12.44 -2.82 -1.96
CA PRO A 19 12.38 -2.21 -3.29
C PRO A 19 13.48 -1.19 -3.54
N LEU A 20 14.06 -1.23 -4.73
CA LEU A 20 14.95 -0.24 -5.32
C LEU A 20 14.46 0.15 -6.72
N GLY A 21 14.78 1.35 -7.18
CA GLY A 21 14.51 1.74 -8.57
C GLY A 21 14.93 3.17 -8.91
N ASN A 22 14.88 3.47 -10.20
CA ASN A 22 15.26 4.78 -10.77
C ASN A 22 14.13 5.41 -11.61
N GLY A 23 12.89 4.93 -11.44
CA GLY A 23 11.70 5.38 -12.18
C GLY A 23 11.35 4.50 -13.38
N LYS A 24 12.30 3.76 -13.93
CA LYS A 24 12.13 2.93 -15.14
C LYS A 24 12.56 1.47 -14.97
N MET A 25 13.67 1.25 -14.26
CA MET A 25 14.15 -0.06 -13.82
C MET A 25 14.05 -0.16 -12.30
N GLY A 26 13.67 -1.34 -11.82
CA GLY A 26 13.57 -1.64 -10.40
C GLY A 26 14.27 -2.94 -10.04
N ALA A 27 14.62 -3.06 -8.77
CA ALA A 27 15.11 -4.29 -8.17
C ALA A 27 14.37 -4.59 -6.87
N MET A 28 14.16 -5.87 -6.59
CA MET A 28 13.63 -6.35 -5.31
C MET A 28 14.70 -7.23 -4.66
N VAL A 29 15.14 -6.84 -3.45
CA VAL A 29 16.25 -7.50 -2.76
C VAL A 29 15.75 -8.24 -1.53
N TYR A 30 16.06 -9.53 -1.42
CA TYR A 30 15.77 -10.31 -0.22
C TYR A 30 16.89 -11.31 0.08
N TYR A 31 16.86 -11.83 1.30
CA TYR A 31 17.82 -12.82 1.79
C TYR A 31 17.06 -14.06 2.27
N ALA A 32 17.32 -15.20 1.65
CA ALA A 32 16.68 -16.49 1.95
C ALA A 32 17.62 -17.65 1.60
N ASP A 33 17.53 -18.77 2.33
CA ASP A 33 18.27 -20.00 2.02
C ASP A 33 19.79 -19.76 1.89
N ARG A 34 20.35 -18.96 2.81
CA ARG A 34 21.78 -18.57 2.81
C ARG A 34 22.28 -17.93 1.51
N SER A 35 21.35 -17.26 0.81
CA SER A 35 21.62 -16.59 -0.46
C SER A 35 20.98 -15.21 -0.47
N LEU A 36 21.69 -14.24 -1.04
CA LEU A 36 21.13 -12.94 -1.38
C LEU A 36 20.49 -13.02 -2.76
N HIS A 37 19.30 -12.46 -2.90
CA HIS A 37 18.44 -12.56 -4.07
C HIS A 37 18.13 -11.15 -4.58
N ILE A 38 18.34 -10.90 -5.87
CA ILE A 38 18.12 -9.60 -6.53
C ILE A 38 17.34 -9.84 -7.83
N ALA A 39 16.02 -9.66 -7.77
CA ALA A 39 15.14 -9.74 -8.92
C ALA A 39 15.02 -8.39 -9.63
N LEU A 40 15.06 -8.38 -10.97
CA LEU A 40 14.99 -7.14 -11.75
C LEU A 40 13.69 -7.04 -12.56
N ASN A 41 13.18 -5.81 -12.69
CA ASN A 41 12.06 -5.44 -13.55
C ASN A 41 12.36 -4.15 -14.31
N HIS A 42 11.78 -3.98 -15.49
CA HIS A 42 11.94 -2.77 -16.31
C HIS A 42 10.67 -2.47 -17.09
N TYR A 43 10.20 -1.21 -17.08
CA TYR A 43 8.97 -0.84 -17.76
C TYR A 43 9.03 -1.02 -19.27
N ASP A 44 10.13 -0.65 -19.92
CA ASP A 44 10.30 -0.89 -21.36
C ASP A 44 10.32 -2.39 -21.75
N CYS A 45 10.58 -3.30 -20.82
CA CYS A 45 10.41 -4.74 -21.08
C CYS A 45 8.98 -5.20 -20.80
N TYR A 46 8.36 -4.60 -19.77
CA TYR A 46 7.00 -4.86 -19.36
C TYR A 46 6.00 -4.33 -20.41
N TYR A 47 5.92 -3.02 -20.64
CA TYR A 47 4.88 -2.42 -21.48
C TYR A 47 5.08 -2.64 -22.98
N HIS A 48 6.24 -3.11 -23.46
CA HIS A 48 6.47 -3.36 -24.89
C HIS A 48 5.56 -4.46 -25.48
N ILE A 49 4.99 -5.35 -24.67
CA ILE A 49 4.06 -6.39 -25.15
C ILE A 49 2.67 -5.81 -25.47
N LEU A 50 2.28 -4.67 -24.90
CA LEU A 50 0.93 -4.13 -25.06
C LEU A 50 0.63 -3.50 -26.43
N PRO A 51 1.52 -2.68 -27.04
CA PRO A 51 1.24 -2.04 -28.33
C PRO A 51 1.10 -3.02 -29.51
N GLN A 52 1.80 -4.15 -29.50
CA GLN A 52 1.79 -5.12 -30.62
C GLN A 52 0.51 -5.96 -30.70
N TYR A 53 -0.35 -5.93 -29.67
CA TYR A 53 -1.71 -6.45 -29.77
C TYR A 53 -2.59 -5.60 -30.72
N ALA A 54 -2.23 -4.34 -30.99
CA ALA A 54 -2.99 -3.45 -31.85
C ALA A 54 -2.65 -3.60 -33.35
N GLU A 55 -1.41 -3.93 -33.72
CA GLU A 55 -0.96 -3.95 -35.12
C GLU A 55 -1.20 -5.28 -35.86
N CYS A 56 -1.29 -6.42 -35.16
CA CYS A 56 -1.52 -7.73 -35.80
C CYS A 56 -2.97 -8.01 -36.26
N GLN A 57 -3.86 -7.02 -36.22
CA GLN A 57 -5.26 -7.17 -36.63
C GLN A 57 -5.61 -6.29 -37.85
N GLU A 58 -4.81 -6.37 -38.91
CA GLU A 58 -5.26 -6.05 -40.28
C GLU A 58 -6.29 -7.11 -40.74
N GLY A 59 -7.47 -7.02 -40.15
CA GLY A 59 -8.57 -7.96 -40.32
C GLY A 59 -9.84 -7.55 -39.58
N GLY A 60 -10.01 -6.25 -39.30
CA GLY A 60 -11.30 -5.67 -38.92
C GLY A 60 -11.88 -6.09 -37.58
N GLN A 61 -11.20 -5.79 -36.48
CA GLN A 61 -11.78 -5.40 -35.17
C GLN A 61 -10.65 -4.92 -34.26
N SER A 62 -10.56 -3.60 -34.05
CA SER A 62 -9.54 -2.98 -33.19
C SER A 62 -9.90 -3.06 -31.71
N ALA A 63 -8.91 -3.11 -30.82
CA ALA A 63 -9.06 -2.58 -29.48
C ALA A 63 -7.70 -2.24 -28.82
N SER A 64 -7.40 -0.93 -28.72
CA SER A 64 -6.90 -0.38 -27.46
C SER A 64 -8.01 -0.57 -26.42
N PHE A 65 -7.69 -0.93 -25.18
CA PHE A 65 -8.67 -1.26 -24.12
C PHE A 65 -9.50 -2.53 -24.34
N SER A 66 -8.92 -3.62 -24.90
CA SER A 66 -9.64 -4.90 -25.00
C SER A 66 -9.86 -5.55 -23.62
N ASP A 67 -10.99 -5.24 -22.99
CA ASP A 67 -11.76 -6.30 -22.35
C ASP A 67 -12.36 -7.14 -23.50
N PRO A 68 -11.84 -8.35 -23.79
CA PRO A 68 -12.39 -9.19 -24.85
C PRO A 68 -13.85 -9.59 -24.60
N ALA A 69 -14.41 -9.31 -23.41
CA ALA A 69 -15.83 -9.49 -23.11
C ALA A 69 -16.72 -8.29 -23.50
N ARG A 70 -16.17 -7.13 -23.89
CA ARG A 70 -16.95 -5.95 -24.27
C ARG A 70 -16.96 -5.77 -25.77
N ARG A 71 -18.04 -6.20 -26.42
CA ARG A 71 -18.40 -5.62 -27.73
C ARG A 71 -18.53 -4.12 -27.52
N ILE A 72 -17.83 -3.32 -28.32
CA ILE A 72 -18.02 -1.86 -28.34
C ILE A 72 -19.49 -1.60 -28.74
N LYS A 73 -20.29 -1.14 -27.78
CA LYS A 73 -21.67 -0.71 -28.00
C LYS A 73 -21.67 0.78 -28.30
N THR A 74 -22.55 1.21 -29.18
CA THR A 74 -22.82 2.64 -29.37
C THR A 74 -23.53 3.22 -28.15
N TYR A 75 -23.43 4.52 -27.95
CA TYR A 75 -24.11 5.22 -26.85
C TYR A 75 -25.63 5.00 -26.85
N GLU A 76 -26.26 4.96 -28.03
CA GLU A 76 -27.70 4.68 -28.15
C GLU A 76 -28.06 3.25 -27.73
N GLU A 77 -27.23 2.25 -28.03
CA GLU A 77 -27.42 0.87 -27.56
C GLU A 77 -27.24 0.76 -26.04
N ILE A 78 -26.26 1.47 -25.48
CA ILE A 78 -26.02 1.53 -24.02
C ILE A 78 -27.21 2.20 -23.32
N LYS A 79 -27.67 3.33 -23.85
CA LYS A 79 -28.82 4.07 -23.33
C LYS A 79 -30.10 3.25 -23.38
N ALA A 80 -30.36 2.57 -24.50
CA ALA A 80 -31.52 1.68 -24.63
C ALA A 80 -31.50 0.55 -23.59
N ALA A 81 -30.33 -0.04 -23.30
CA ALA A 81 -30.20 -1.07 -22.27
C ALA A 81 -30.46 -0.52 -20.86
N ALA A 82 -29.99 0.69 -20.56
CA ALA A 82 -30.28 1.36 -19.29
C ALA A 82 -31.79 1.68 -19.14
N GLU A 83 -32.43 2.18 -20.19
CA GLU A 83 -33.87 2.49 -20.23
C GLU A 83 -34.73 1.23 -20.10
N GLU A 84 -34.36 0.13 -20.77
CA GLU A 84 -35.05 -1.16 -20.64
C GLU A 84 -34.99 -1.68 -19.20
N ALA A 85 -33.81 -1.65 -18.58
CA ALA A 85 -33.63 -2.12 -17.21
C ALA A 85 -34.40 -1.28 -16.19
N ALA A 86 -34.53 0.04 -16.42
CA ALA A 86 -35.33 0.92 -15.58
C ALA A 86 -36.83 0.53 -15.54
N GLY A 87 -37.32 -0.23 -16.51
CA GLY A 87 -38.70 -0.75 -16.56
C GLY A 87 -38.92 -2.09 -15.82
N GLY A 88 -37.88 -2.70 -15.23
CA GLY A 88 -37.94 -3.99 -14.54
C GLY A 88 -38.44 -3.94 -13.08
N GLU A 89 -38.46 -5.09 -12.39
CA GLU A 89 -39.06 -5.24 -11.05
C GLU A 89 -38.32 -4.52 -9.90
N ASP A 90 -36.99 -4.33 -9.99
CA ASP A 90 -36.21 -3.53 -9.00
C ASP A 90 -34.90 -2.95 -9.60
N PRO A 91 -34.99 -1.89 -10.42
CA PRO A 91 -33.81 -1.27 -11.07
C PRO A 91 -32.87 -0.60 -10.06
N SER A 92 -33.39 -0.13 -8.93
CA SER A 92 -32.63 0.63 -7.93
C SER A 92 -31.55 -0.18 -7.19
N ARG A 93 -31.67 -1.52 -7.26
CA ARG A 93 -30.75 -2.48 -6.62
C ARG A 93 -29.90 -3.27 -7.61
N THR A 94 -30.19 -3.14 -8.91
CA THR A 94 -29.52 -3.95 -9.93
C THR A 94 -28.17 -3.34 -10.27
N HIS A 95 -27.08 -4.01 -9.90
CA HIS A 95 -25.72 -3.55 -10.18
C HIS A 95 -25.52 -3.21 -11.66
N TYR A 96 -24.94 -2.04 -11.98
CA TYR A 96 -24.83 -1.51 -13.35
C TYR A 96 -24.21 -2.51 -14.35
N LEU A 97 -23.19 -3.28 -13.95
CA LEU A 97 -22.61 -4.32 -14.80
C LEU A 97 -23.63 -5.36 -15.30
N ARG A 98 -24.62 -5.73 -14.48
CA ARG A 98 -25.69 -6.67 -14.89
C ARG A 98 -26.63 -6.03 -15.91
N THR A 99 -26.87 -4.73 -15.77
CA THR A 99 -27.70 -3.94 -16.70
C THR A 99 -27.01 -3.72 -18.04
N LEU A 100 -25.76 -3.25 -18.01
CA LEU A 100 -25.03 -2.88 -19.21
C LEU A 100 -24.47 -4.10 -19.95
N ASN A 101 -24.20 -5.21 -19.25
CA ASN A 101 -23.61 -6.44 -19.81
C ASN A 101 -24.29 -7.72 -19.28
N PRO A 102 -25.58 -7.95 -19.57
CA PRO A 102 -26.37 -9.04 -18.98
C PRO A 102 -25.92 -10.45 -19.39
N SER A 103 -25.31 -10.62 -20.57
CA SER A 103 -24.79 -11.94 -21.02
C SER A 103 -23.59 -12.43 -20.20
N GLU A 104 -22.86 -11.52 -19.56
CA GLU A 104 -21.57 -11.81 -18.93
C GLU A 104 -21.67 -12.08 -17.42
N THR A 105 -22.85 -11.88 -16.82
CA THR A 105 -23.04 -12.15 -15.38
C THR A 105 -22.94 -13.64 -15.02
N ALA A 106 -23.03 -14.53 -16.02
CA ALA A 106 -22.88 -15.97 -15.86
C ALA A 106 -21.41 -16.46 -15.98
N LYS A 107 -20.49 -15.61 -16.48
CA LYS A 107 -19.07 -15.92 -16.64
C LYS A 107 -18.28 -14.66 -16.33
N ARG A 108 -17.83 -14.48 -15.06
CA ARG A 108 -16.87 -13.41 -14.77
C ARG A 108 -15.70 -13.56 -15.75
N PRO A 109 -15.35 -12.54 -16.54
CA PRO A 109 -14.19 -12.64 -17.41
C PRO A 109 -12.99 -12.97 -16.54
N LEU A 110 -12.29 -14.05 -16.90
CA LEU A 110 -10.94 -14.24 -16.41
C LEU A 110 -10.16 -13.05 -16.97
N TYR A 111 -9.85 -12.06 -16.12
CA TYR A 111 -8.95 -10.98 -16.47
C TYR A 111 -7.59 -11.60 -16.82
N LYS A 112 -7.42 -11.88 -18.10
CA LYS A 112 -6.15 -12.29 -18.68
C LYS A 112 -5.42 -10.99 -19.00
N GLY A 113 -4.93 -10.31 -17.96
CA GLY A 113 -3.82 -9.40 -18.18
C GLY A 113 -2.75 -10.14 -18.98
N GLY A 114 -2.08 -9.46 -19.90
CA GLY A 114 -0.93 -10.05 -20.58
C GLY A 114 0.01 -10.66 -19.55
N SER A 115 0.34 -11.94 -19.70
CA SER A 115 1.50 -12.46 -18.99
C SER A 115 2.72 -11.86 -19.67
N TYR A 116 3.61 -11.23 -18.91
CA TYR A 116 4.91 -10.79 -19.41
C TYR A 116 5.98 -11.78 -18.92
N PRO A 117 7.16 -11.85 -19.57
CA PRO A 117 8.19 -12.78 -19.14
C PRO A 117 8.74 -12.42 -17.76
N GLN A 118 9.30 -13.40 -17.07
CA GLN A 118 10.04 -13.13 -15.84
C GLN A 118 11.39 -12.52 -16.18
N GLY A 119 11.75 -11.47 -15.45
CA GLY A 119 13.06 -10.82 -15.54
C GLY A 119 14.21 -11.76 -15.16
N GLY A 120 13.97 -12.74 -14.31
CA GLY A 120 15.04 -13.51 -13.69
C GLY A 120 15.70 -12.74 -12.54
N GLU A 121 16.50 -13.47 -11.78
CA GLU A 121 17.00 -13.05 -10.49
C GLU A 121 18.47 -13.47 -10.33
N LEU A 122 19.31 -12.55 -9.84
CA LEU A 122 20.64 -12.92 -9.37
C LEU A 122 20.53 -13.55 -7.99
N THR A 123 21.18 -14.70 -7.84
CA THR A 123 21.36 -15.39 -6.56
C THR A 123 22.83 -15.39 -6.20
N VAL A 124 23.16 -14.99 -4.98
CA VAL A 124 24.55 -14.97 -4.50
C VAL A 124 24.63 -15.74 -3.19
N ARG A 125 25.24 -16.93 -3.23
CA ARG A 125 25.33 -17.85 -2.10
C ARG A 125 26.63 -17.65 -1.32
N PHE A 126 26.54 -17.78 0.01
CA PHE A 126 27.71 -17.75 0.89
C PHE A 126 27.88 -19.06 1.70
N SER A 127 29.07 -19.19 2.28
CA SER A 127 29.57 -20.38 2.98
C SER A 127 28.76 -20.69 4.23
N GLU A 128 28.64 -21.97 4.58
CA GLU A 128 28.06 -22.44 5.85
C GLU A 128 28.80 -21.90 7.10
N GLU A 129 30.04 -21.42 6.94
CA GLU A 129 30.83 -20.81 8.02
C GLU A 129 30.27 -19.48 8.53
N VAL A 130 29.43 -18.80 7.73
CA VAL A 130 28.79 -17.53 8.10
C VAL A 130 27.61 -17.81 9.02
N ASN A 131 27.63 -17.29 10.25
CA ASN A 131 26.46 -17.41 11.11
C ASN A 131 25.33 -16.50 10.61
N THR A 132 24.17 -17.08 10.30
CA THR A 132 22.99 -16.35 9.80
C THR A 132 22.06 -15.88 10.91
N SER A 133 22.29 -16.28 12.17
CA SER A 133 21.47 -15.80 13.30
C SER A 133 21.75 -14.35 13.70
N CYS A 134 22.77 -13.72 13.10
CA CYS A 134 23.12 -12.31 13.20
C CYS A 134 23.11 -11.64 11.80
N SER A 135 22.03 -11.84 11.03
CA SER A 135 21.84 -11.21 9.72
C SER A 135 21.20 -9.84 9.84
N SER A 136 21.41 -8.97 8.85
CA SER A 136 20.66 -7.72 8.71
C SER A 136 20.43 -7.46 7.22
N LEU A 137 19.21 -7.09 6.86
CA LEU A 137 18.87 -6.57 5.54
C LEU A 137 18.14 -5.23 5.74
N VAL A 138 18.72 -4.14 5.25
CA VAL A 138 18.29 -2.78 5.56
C VAL A 138 18.12 -1.96 4.29
N LEU A 139 16.96 -1.35 4.08
CA LEU A 139 16.76 -0.30 3.08
C LEU A 139 17.05 1.03 3.76
N HIS A 140 18.07 1.74 3.28
CA HIS A 140 18.33 3.13 3.64
C HIS A 140 17.57 4.03 2.68
N ILE A 141 16.43 4.58 3.12
CA ILE A 141 15.46 5.25 2.23
C ILE A 141 16.10 6.46 1.56
N GLU A 142 16.77 7.34 2.32
CA GLU A 142 17.35 8.55 1.75
C GLU A 142 18.54 8.28 0.83
N GLN A 143 19.24 7.17 1.05
CA GLN A 143 20.38 6.76 0.24
C GLN A 143 19.98 5.88 -0.95
N ALA A 144 18.71 5.45 -1.01
CA ALA A 144 18.17 4.51 -2.00
C ALA A 144 19.08 3.30 -2.23
N ALA A 145 19.50 2.68 -1.14
CA ALA A 145 20.39 1.54 -1.15
C ALA A 145 19.95 0.49 -0.14
N VAL A 146 20.07 -0.78 -0.54
CA VAL A 146 19.90 -1.91 0.37
C VAL A 146 21.26 -2.37 0.85
N GLU A 147 21.41 -2.56 2.15
CA GLU A 147 22.58 -3.17 2.75
C GLU A 147 22.24 -4.53 3.36
N PHE A 148 23.09 -5.50 3.11
CA PHE A 148 23.05 -6.81 3.73
C PHE A 148 24.31 -7.04 4.55
N ALA A 149 24.18 -7.67 5.71
CA ALA A 149 25.31 -8.22 6.45
C ALA A 149 24.91 -9.53 7.15
N ALA A 150 25.87 -10.44 7.30
CA ALA A 150 25.70 -11.65 8.10
C ALA A 150 27.04 -12.14 8.64
N GLY A 151 26.99 -12.83 9.77
CA GLY A 151 28.16 -13.39 10.44
C GLY A 151 28.92 -12.40 11.31
N GLU A 152 29.91 -12.92 12.03
CA GLU A 152 30.69 -12.20 13.03
C GLU A 152 32.19 -12.45 12.83
N GLY A 153 33.02 -11.52 13.32
CA GLY A 153 34.48 -11.63 13.26
C GLY A 153 35.00 -11.87 11.84
N GLU A 154 35.83 -12.90 11.68
CA GLU A 154 36.42 -13.28 10.39
C GLU A 154 35.41 -13.91 9.41
N ASN A 155 34.30 -14.48 9.91
CA ASN A 155 33.28 -15.15 9.10
C ASN A 155 32.14 -14.20 8.69
N ARG A 156 32.42 -12.91 8.56
CA ARG A 156 31.44 -11.88 8.19
C ARG A 156 31.45 -11.59 6.69
N VAL A 157 30.25 -11.49 6.13
CA VAL A 157 29.98 -10.99 4.78
C VAL A 157 29.12 -9.74 4.83
N GLY A 158 29.19 -8.91 3.78
CA GLY A 158 28.28 -7.79 3.57
C GLY A 158 28.02 -7.55 2.09
N ALA A 159 26.93 -6.85 1.79
CA ALA A 159 26.62 -6.37 0.45
C ALA A 159 25.98 -4.99 0.50
N ARG A 160 26.25 -4.14 -0.50
CA ARG A 160 25.53 -2.88 -0.74
C ARG A 160 25.00 -2.89 -2.17
N ILE A 161 23.71 -2.60 -2.33
CA ILE A 161 22.98 -2.73 -3.58
C ILE A 161 22.22 -1.44 -3.86
N TYR A 162 22.34 -0.91 -5.07
CA TYR A 162 21.55 0.25 -5.52
C TYR A 162 21.30 0.19 -7.03
N VAL A 163 20.21 0.84 -7.47
CA VAL A 163 19.89 0.99 -8.90
C VAL A 163 20.48 2.30 -9.39
N SER A 164 21.23 2.24 -10.49
CA SER A 164 21.92 3.39 -11.07
C SER A 164 20.94 4.48 -11.53
N GLY A 165 21.29 5.74 -11.27
CA GLY A 165 20.57 6.89 -11.83
C GLY A 165 20.95 7.21 -13.28
N ASN A 166 22.14 6.78 -13.72
CA ASN A 166 22.68 7.08 -15.07
C ASN A 166 22.42 5.96 -16.08
N TYR A 167 22.25 4.73 -15.60
CA TYR A 167 22.09 3.53 -16.41
C TYR A 167 20.85 2.74 -15.96
N ASP A 168 20.27 1.98 -16.89
CA ASP A 168 19.25 0.97 -16.56
C ASP A 168 19.92 -0.29 -16.01
N GLY A 169 20.54 -0.15 -14.84
CA GLY A 169 21.28 -1.23 -14.22
C GLY A 169 21.37 -1.12 -12.71
N VAL A 170 21.75 -2.23 -12.09
CA VAL A 170 21.96 -2.39 -10.65
C VAL A 170 23.45 -2.57 -10.37
N VAL A 171 23.94 -1.97 -9.30
CA VAL A 171 25.31 -2.16 -8.78
C VAL A 171 25.22 -2.96 -7.48
N ILE A 172 26.06 -3.98 -7.35
CA ILE A 172 26.06 -4.93 -6.24
C ILE A 172 27.50 -5.08 -5.73
N GLU A 173 27.76 -4.53 -4.55
CA GLU A 173 29.09 -4.49 -3.95
C GLU A 173 29.16 -5.49 -2.81
N LEU A 174 29.85 -6.59 -3.03
CA LEU A 174 30.01 -7.65 -2.04
C LEU A 174 31.32 -7.45 -1.28
N SER A 175 31.28 -7.65 0.03
CA SER A 175 32.45 -7.64 0.90
C SER A 175 32.50 -8.90 1.78
N GLN A 176 33.71 -9.34 2.13
CA GLN A 176 33.96 -10.44 3.06
C GLN A 176 35.24 -10.21 3.85
N LYS A 177 35.24 -10.57 5.15
CA LYS A 177 36.44 -10.42 6.00
C LYS A 177 37.50 -11.49 5.71
N LYS A 178 37.07 -12.76 5.67
CA LYS A 178 37.81 -13.93 5.21
C LYS A 178 37.49 -14.23 3.75
N GLN A 179 38.48 -14.65 2.97
CA GLN A 179 38.28 -15.06 1.59
C GLN A 179 37.49 -16.37 1.50
N GLY A 180 36.67 -16.51 0.46
CA GLY A 180 35.88 -17.72 0.20
C GLY A 180 34.61 -17.84 1.05
N LEU A 181 34.13 -16.75 1.67
CA LEU A 181 32.81 -16.74 2.29
C LEU A 181 31.72 -16.58 1.24
N TRP A 182 31.84 -15.65 0.29
CA TRP A 182 31.03 -15.66 -0.93
C TRP A 182 31.48 -16.81 -1.84
N ARG A 183 30.53 -17.62 -2.32
CA ARG A 183 30.83 -18.88 -3.01
C ARG A 183 30.45 -18.86 -4.47
N GLN A 184 29.22 -18.46 -4.78
CA GLN A 184 28.65 -18.67 -6.11
C GLN A 184 27.63 -17.58 -6.42
N ALA A 185 27.76 -16.98 -7.60
CA ALA A 185 26.69 -16.22 -8.25
C ALA A 185 26.00 -17.13 -9.28
N GLY A 186 24.67 -17.07 -9.34
CA GLY A 186 23.85 -17.82 -10.30
C GLY A 186 22.65 -17.00 -10.72
N ILE A 187 22.09 -17.32 -11.88
CA ILE A 187 20.83 -16.72 -12.34
C ILE A 187 19.70 -17.73 -12.13
N TRP A 188 18.64 -17.28 -11.47
CA TRP A 188 17.48 -18.09 -11.15
C TRP A 188 16.22 -17.46 -11.74
N ARG A 189 15.19 -18.29 -11.95
CA ARG A 189 13.84 -17.86 -12.31
C ARG A 189 12.82 -18.79 -11.68
N GLN A 190 11.63 -18.28 -11.39
CA GLN A 190 10.56 -19.08 -10.82
C GLN A 190 9.79 -19.82 -11.92
N GLU A 191 9.78 -21.15 -11.91
CA GLU A 191 8.93 -21.94 -12.81
C GLU A 191 7.46 -21.81 -12.40
N ALA A 192 6.64 -21.11 -13.18
CA ALA A 192 5.25 -20.81 -12.84
C ALA A 192 4.24 -21.15 -13.95
N ARG A 193 2.97 -21.33 -13.57
CA ARG A 193 1.82 -21.49 -14.49
C ARG A 193 1.71 -20.29 -15.43
N GLY A 194 1.37 -20.55 -16.70
CA GLY A 194 1.19 -19.48 -17.71
C GLY A 194 2.45 -19.05 -18.45
N GLN A 195 3.60 -19.68 -18.16
CA GLN A 195 4.88 -19.39 -18.82
C GLN A 195 5.14 -20.20 -20.10
N GLY A 196 4.24 -21.10 -20.49
CA GLY A 196 4.44 -21.99 -21.65
C GLY A 196 4.52 -21.30 -23.03
N LYS A 197 4.26 -19.99 -23.10
CA LYS A 197 4.39 -19.17 -24.33
C LYS A 197 5.78 -18.54 -24.49
N PHE A 198 6.63 -18.61 -23.46
CA PHE A 198 7.95 -18.00 -23.43
C PHE A 198 9.02 -19.09 -23.56
N SER A 199 10.03 -18.87 -24.40
CA SER A 199 11.23 -19.69 -24.41
C SER A 199 12.34 -18.99 -23.65
N TYR A 200 12.92 -19.70 -22.69
CA TYR A 200 14.01 -19.20 -21.86
C TYR A 200 15.31 -19.91 -22.25
N GLU A 201 16.38 -19.12 -22.33
CA GLU A 201 17.74 -19.60 -22.53
C GLU A 201 18.63 -18.89 -21.51
N ASP A 202 19.17 -19.64 -20.57
CA ASP A 202 20.20 -19.17 -19.66
C ASP A 202 21.59 -19.60 -20.15
N SER A 203 22.57 -18.75 -19.89
CA SER A 203 23.97 -19.02 -20.19
C SER A 203 24.88 -18.46 -19.09
N ALA A 204 25.91 -19.22 -18.76
CA ALA A 204 26.93 -18.83 -17.80
C ALA A 204 28.29 -18.77 -18.50
N GLY A 205 28.67 -17.57 -18.93
CA GLY A 205 30.01 -17.28 -19.45
C GLY A 205 31.04 -17.04 -18.33
N PRO A 206 32.32 -16.81 -18.68
CA PRO A 206 33.38 -16.58 -17.69
C PRO A 206 33.15 -15.37 -16.77
N GLU A 207 32.55 -14.29 -17.30
CA GLU A 207 32.32 -13.03 -16.56
C GLU A 207 30.88 -12.51 -16.72
N MET A 208 29.97 -13.34 -17.23
CA MET A 208 28.61 -12.92 -17.55
C MET A 208 27.62 -14.07 -17.30
N LEU A 209 26.57 -13.78 -16.55
CA LEU A 209 25.38 -14.61 -16.49
C LEU A 209 24.29 -13.92 -17.31
N THR A 210 23.67 -14.63 -18.24
CA THR A 210 22.62 -14.06 -19.09
C THR A 210 21.41 -14.99 -19.12
N LEU A 211 20.22 -14.43 -18.94
CA LEU A 211 18.93 -15.06 -19.18
C LEU A 211 18.23 -14.32 -20.31
N ARG A 212 17.94 -15.02 -21.40
CA ARG A 212 17.13 -14.51 -22.51
C ARG A 212 15.77 -15.16 -22.48
N CYS A 213 14.75 -14.33 -22.43
CA CYS A 213 13.38 -14.75 -22.68
C CYS A 213 12.95 -14.29 -24.07
N ARG A 214 12.54 -15.23 -24.91
CA ARG A 214 11.98 -14.94 -26.23
C ARG A 214 10.50 -15.26 -26.26
N PHE A 215 9.72 -14.37 -26.85
CA PHE A 215 8.30 -14.62 -27.09
C PHE A 215 7.83 -13.88 -28.32
N ARG A 216 6.68 -14.31 -28.82
CA ARG A 216 5.93 -13.61 -29.86
C ARG A 216 4.60 -13.15 -29.25
N PRO A 217 4.14 -11.94 -29.55
CA PRO A 217 2.76 -11.55 -29.26
C PRO A 217 1.79 -12.56 -29.88
N ASP A 218 0.63 -12.75 -29.24
CA ASP A 218 -0.41 -13.63 -29.77
C ASP A 218 -0.93 -13.06 -31.11
N GLY A 219 -0.79 -13.82 -32.20
CA GLY A 219 -1.25 -13.42 -33.54
C GLY A 219 -0.15 -13.17 -34.57
N GLU A 220 1.13 -13.11 -34.16
CA GLU A 220 2.25 -12.99 -35.08
C GLU A 220 2.62 -14.32 -35.78
N SER A 221 2.94 -14.25 -37.08
CA SER A 221 3.37 -15.42 -37.86
C SER A 221 4.79 -15.88 -37.46
N GLU A 222 5.14 -17.15 -37.72
CA GLU A 222 6.51 -17.66 -37.48
C GLU A 222 7.63 -16.91 -38.24
N LYS A 223 7.27 -16.03 -39.18
CA LYS A 223 8.20 -15.25 -40.01
C LYS A 223 8.71 -13.97 -39.35
N THR A 224 8.12 -13.48 -38.26
CA THR A 224 8.62 -12.32 -37.51
C THR A 224 9.67 -12.74 -36.46
N ARG A 225 10.68 -11.89 -36.25
CA ARG A 225 11.68 -12.12 -35.20
C ARG A 225 10.99 -11.95 -33.84
N PRO A 226 11.17 -12.90 -32.89
CA PRO A 226 10.57 -12.78 -31.58
C PRO A 226 11.16 -11.59 -30.81
N PHE A 227 10.35 -10.96 -29.96
CA PHE A 227 10.87 -10.03 -28.97
C PHE A 227 11.77 -10.78 -28.00
N VAL A 228 12.86 -10.14 -27.60
CA VAL A 228 13.82 -10.68 -26.65
C VAL A 228 13.86 -9.75 -25.45
N GLN A 229 13.55 -10.29 -24.27
CA GLN A 229 13.95 -9.69 -23.00
C GLN A 229 15.26 -10.35 -22.59
N GLU A 230 16.29 -9.56 -22.31
CA GLU A 230 17.57 -10.04 -21.82
C GLU A 230 17.81 -9.49 -20.43
N THR A 231 18.23 -10.37 -19.52
CA THR A 231 18.73 -10.01 -18.20
C THR A 231 20.14 -10.53 -18.05
N SER A 232 21.07 -9.65 -17.72
CA SER A 232 22.48 -9.99 -17.67
C SER A 232 23.16 -9.42 -16.44
N PHE A 233 24.05 -10.21 -15.86
CA PHE A 233 24.89 -9.83 -14.73
C PHE A 233 26.36 -10.00 -15.07
N CYS A 234 27.12 -8.91 -15.05
CA CYS A 234 28.56 -8.92 -15.20
C CYS A 234 29.21 -9.26 -13.85
N LEU A 235 30.00 -10.32 -13.84
CA LEU A 235 30.61 -10.90 -12.63
C LEU A 235 32.10 -10.58 -12.55
N HIS A 236 32.45 -9.29 -12.48
CA HIS A 236 33.85 -8.91 -12.55
C HIS A 236 34.65 -9.42 -11.33
N GLY A 237 35.71 -10.19 -11.60
CA GLY A 237 36.51 -10.82 -10.55
C GLY A 237 36.00 -12.16 -10.04
N ALA A 238 34.92 -12.70 -10.62
CA ALA A 238 34.51 -14.09 -10.43
C ALA A 238 35.34 -15.06 -11.30
N GLY A 239 35.46 -16.30 -10.85
CA GLY A 239 35.94 -17.42 -11.63
C GLY A 239 34.88 -18.00 -12.58
N PRO A 240 35.26 -18.99 -13.40
CA PRO A 240 34.38 -19.57 -14.42
C PRO A 240 33.03 -20.03 -13.85
N GLY A 241 31.95 -19.73 -14.57
CA GLY A 241 30.60 -20.16 -14.19
C GLY A 241 30.04 -19.47 -12.94
N GLY A 242 30.62 -18.33 -12.53
CA GLY A 242 30.12 -17.52 -11.40
C GLY A 242 30.71 -17.86 -10.04
N GLU A 243 31.84 -18.57 -10.01
CA GLU A 243 32.53 -18.91 -8.77
C GLU A 243 33.14 -17.65 -8.11
N LEU A 244 32.67 -17.26 -6.93
CA LEU A 244 33.19 -16.08 -6.20
C LEU A 244 34.33 -16.44 -5.23
N SER A 245 34.72 -17.71 -5.16
CA SER A 245 35.65 -18.26 -4.16
C SER A 245 37.10 -17.76 -4.29
N VAL A 246 37.43 -16.98 -5.32
CA VAL A 246 38.80 -16.56 -5.65
C VAL A 246 39.22 -15.32 -4.85
N CYS A 247 40.22 -15.48 -3.96
CA CYS A 247 41.17 -14.54 -3.31
C CYS A 247 40.84 -13.05 -3.03
N LYS A 248 39.69 -12.50 -3.41
CA LYS A 248 39.34 -11.07 -3.23
C LYS A 248 38.45 -10.92 -2.02
N LYS A 249 38.66 -9.83 -1.26
CA LYS A 249 37.80 -9.46 -0.13
C LYS A 249 36.59 -8.63 -0.56
N GLU A 250 36.62 -8.08 -1.78
CA GLU A 250 35.60 -7.22 -2.34
C GLU A 250 35.32 -7.62 -3.79
N PHE A 251 34.05 -7.59 -4.18
CA PHE A 251 33.58 -7.87 -5.54
C PHE A 251 32.58 -6.78 -5.94
N CYS A 252 32.60 -6.41 -7.21
CA CYS A 252 31.58 -5.56 -7.80
C CYS A 252 30.90 -6.36 -8.91
N LEU A 253 29.61 -6.60 -8.76
CA LEU A 253 28.76 -7.15 -9.81
C LEU A 253 27.86 -6.04 -10.31
N THR A 254 27.55 -6.06 -11.59
CA THR A 254 26.56 -5.15 -12.18
C THR A 254 25.53 -5.95 -12.95
N GLY A 255 24.29 -5.49 -12.95
CA GLY A 255 23.19 -6.18 -13.63
C GLY A 255 22.33 -5.24 -14.42
N SER A 256 21.61 -5.76 -15.41
CA SER A 256 20.63 -5.00 -16.18
C SER A 256 19.57 -5.95 -16.73
N ILE A 257 18.39 -5.42 -17.04
CA ILE A 257 17.32 -6.08 -17.77
C ILE A 257 16.83 -5.14 -18.87
N ARG A 258 16.89 -5.56 -20.13
CA ARG A 258 16.59 -4.72 -21.30
C ARG A 258 15.84 -5.48 -22.38
N ALA A 259 15.14 -4.72 -23.22
CA ALA A 259 14.63 -5.20 -24.49
C ALA A 259 15.78 -5.31 -25.51
N GLY A 260 15.88 -6.44 -26.20
CA GLY A 260 16.89 -6.73 -27.22
C GLY A 260 18.03 -7.63 -26.74
N GLU A 261 18.57 -8.41 -27.68
CA GLU A 261 19.72 -9.31 -27.44
C GLU A 261 21.03 -8.50 -27.39
N GLY A 262 21.83 -8.72 -26.35
CA GLY A 262 23.09 -8.03 -26.04
C GLY A 262 22.92 -6.68 -25.31
N CYS A 263 21.71 -6.14 -25.23
CA CYS A 263 21.47 -4.80 -24.66
C CYS A 263 21.67 -4.77 -23.14
N ALA A 264 21.30 -5.83 -22.42
CA ALA A 264 21.51 -5.91 -20.98
C ALA A 264 22.99 -6.19 -20.67
N GLU A 265 23.65 -7.04 -21.46
CA GLU A 265 25.09 -7.30 -21.34
C GLU A 265 25.91 -6.01 -21.53
N GLU A 266 25.62 -5.25 -22.58
CA GLU A 266 26.29 -3.97 -22.86
C GLU A 266 26.08 -2.98 -21.71
N THR A 267 24.85 -2.87 -21.21
CA THR A 267 24.51 -1.96 -20.10
C THR A 267 25.25 -2.36 -18.82
N ALA A 268 25.27 -3.64 -18.47
CA ALA A 268 25.97 -4.14 -17.29
C ALA A 268 27.49 -3.88 -17.39
N ARG A 269 28.10 -4.09 -18.56
CA ARG A 269 29.54 -3.82 -18.77
C ARG A 269 29.88 -2.33 -18.66
N LYS A 270 29.10 -1.45 -19.31
CA LYS A 270 29.29 0.00 -19.22
C LYS A 270 29.13 0.50 -17.79
N LEU A 271 28.11 0.02 -17.08
CA LEU A 271 27.89 0.39 -15.68
C LEU A 271 29.09 -0.02 -14.82
N TRP A 272 29.66 -1.21 -15.05
CA TRP A 272 30.86 -1.65 -14.34
C TRP A 272 32.08 -0.76 -14.64
N GLU A 273 32.34 -0.44 -15.91
CA GLU A 273 33.45 0.44 -16.32
C GLU A 273 33.37 1.83 -15.68
N ASN A 274 32.16 2.29 -15.35
CA ASN A 274 31.89 3.63 -14.80
C ASN A 274 31.36 3.59 -13.36
N ALA A 275 31.51 2.47 -12.64
CA ALA A 275 30.85 2.25 -11.35
C ALA A 275 31.19 3.31 -10.29
N GLU A 276 32.43 3.82 -10.27
CA GLU A 276 32.84 4.84 -9.30
C GLU A 276 32.22 6.21 -9.59
N GLU A 277 32.12 6.60 -10.87
CA GLU A 277 31.41 7.81 -11.28
C GLU A 277 29.91 7.67 -11.00
N ASP A 278 29.34 6.51 -11.29
CA ASP A 278 27.95 6.18 -11.04
C ASP A 278 27.60 6.22 -9.54
N ARG A 279 28.45 5.69 -8.65
CA ARG A 279 28.29 5.77 -7.19
C ARG A 279 28.14 7.22 -6.74
N LYS A 280 28.99 8.11 -7.25
CA LYS A 280 28.93 9.54 -6.93
C LYS A 280 27.65 10.17 -7.48
N ALA A 281 27.29 9.87 -8.72
CA ALA A 281 26.08 10.38 -9.36
C ALA A 281 24.80 9.90 -8.67
N HIS A 282 24.74 8.64 -8.23
CA HIS A 282 23.66 8.08 -7.41
C HIS A 282 23.47 8.89 -6.15
N LYS A 283 24.55 9.08 -5.37
CA LYS A 283 24.51 9.90 -4.16
C LYS A 283 24.03 11.32 -4.45
N GLU A 284 24.59 11.99 -5.46
CA GLU A 284 24.19 13.35 -5.83
C GLU A 284 22.73 13.44 -6.29
N THR A 285 22.20 12.38 -6.93
CA THR A 285 20.80 12.31 -7.38
C THR A 285 19.87 12.28 -6.18
N TRP A 286 20.13 11.39 -5.22
CA TRP A 286 19.30 11.24 -4.03
C TRP A 286 19.44 12.41 -3.06
N ASP A 287 20.63 13.00 -2.90
CA ASP A 287 20.83 14.23 -2.13
C ASP A 287 20.01 15.41 -2.71
N LYS A 288 19.78 15.45 -4.03
CA LYS A 288 18.96 16.48 -4.70
C LYS A 288 17.47 16.13 -4.75
N PHE A 289 17.14 14.84 -4.69
CA PHE A 289 15.77 14.36 -4.70
C PHE A 289 15.02 14.84 -3.45
N TRP A 290 15.61 14.67 -2.27
CA TRP A 290 15.02 15.07 -1.00
C TRP A 290 14.96 16.59 -0.84
N ARG A 291 13.88 17.17 -1.36
CA ARG A 291 13.58 18.61 -1.26
C ARG A 291 12.64 18.95 -0.12
N SER A 292 12.00 17.97 0.49
CA SER A 292 11.07 18.14 1.61
C SER A 292 11.19 16.99 2.61
N THR A 293 10.76 17.23 3.84
CA THR A 293 10.78 16.23 4.92
C THR A 293 9.73 16.56 5.98
N VAL A 294 9.30 15.56 6.74
CA VAL A 294 8.36 15.70 7.87
C VAL A 294 9.00 15.23 9.17
N ASP A 295 8.60 15.83 10.29
CA ASP A 295 8.98 15.46 11.65
C ASP A 295 7.71 15.30 12.48
N LEU A 296 7.25 14.06 12.61
CA LEU A 296 6.04 13.65 13.30
C LEU A 296 6.40 13.01 14.66
N PRO A 297 5.50 13.12 15.66
CA PRO A 297 5.64 12.32 16.89
C PRO A 297 5.41 10.83 16.62
N ASP A 298 4.70 10.51 15.54
CA ASP A 298 4.49 9.16 15.04
C ASP A 298 5.59 8.78 14.03
N LYS A 299 6.65 8.15 14.53
CA LYS A 299 7.80 7.74 13.71
C LYS A 299 7.48 6.62 12.71
N TYR A 300 6.41 5.86 12.96
CA TYR A 300 5.91 4.88 11.99
C TYR A 300 5.35 5.59 10.75
N LEU A 301 4.47 6.58 10.92
CA LEU A 301 3.95 7.36 9.79
C LEU A 301 5.02 8.23 9.12
N GLU A 302 5.95 8.80 9.89
CA GLU A 302 7.07 9.57 9.34
C GLU A 302 7.92 8.71 8.40
N THR A 303 8.24 7.48 8.81
CA THR A 303 9.02 6.53 8.00
C THR A 303 8.24 6.11 6.76
N LEU A 304 6.93 5.87 6.87
CA LEU A 304 6.08 5.58 5.71
C LEU A 304 5.97 6.75 4.74
N TRP A 305 5.90 7.99 5.22
CA TRP A 305 5.86 9.16 4.36
C TRP A 305 7.14 9.23 3.51
N HIS A 306 8.31 9.07 4.12
CA HIS A 306 9.59 9.05 3.39
C HIS A 306 9.64 7.84 2.44
N LEU A 307 9.26 6.64 2.91
CA LEU A 307 9.22 5.45 2.06
C LEU A 307 8.33 5.68 0.82
N TYR A 308 7.13 6.23 0.97
CA TYR A 308 6.20 6.38 -0.15
C TYR A 308 6.59 7.49 -1.14
N VAL A 309 7.21 8.58 -0.67
CA VAL A 309 7.84 9.58 -1.55
C VAL A 309 8.98 8.94 -2.35
N TYR A 310 9.84 8.16 -1.68
CA TYR A 310 10.92 7.39 -2.31
C TYR A 310 10.39 6.39 -3.35
N LEU A 311 9.38 5.61 -3.01
CA LEU A 311 8.84 4.57 -3.89
C LEU A 311 8.26 5.15 -5.18
N LEU A 312 7.61 6.31 -5.11
CA LEU A 312 7.10 6.97 -6.31
C LEU A 312 8.25 7.37 -7.24
N GLU A 313 9.38 7.89 -6.75
CA GLU A 313 10.56 8.12 -7.60
C GLU A 313 11.04 6.83 -8.24
N CYS A 314 11.13 5.74 -7.45
CA CYS A 314 11.60 4.46 -7.93
C CYS A 314 10.74 3.86 -9.05
N CYS A 315 9.44 4.15 -9.12
CA CYS A 315 8.52 3.54 -10.07
C CYS A 315 7.73 4.52 -10.95
N SER A 316 8.02 5.82 -10.89
CA SER A 316 7.19 6.87 -11.53
C SER A 316 6.96 6.72 -13.03
N GLY A 317 7.78 5.96 -13.77
CA GLY A 317 7.79 5.93 -15.23
C GLY A 317 8.63 7.04 -15.87
N LYS A 318 9.21 7.93 -15.06
CA LYS A 318 10.03 9.04 -15.54
C LYS A 318 11.21 8.54 -16.37
N GLY A 319 11.29 8.99 -17.62
CA GLY A 319 12.35 8.59 -18.56
C GLY A 319 12.15 7.23 -19.23
N SER A 320 11.03 6.54 -18.98
CA SER A 320 10.63 5.34 -19.75
C SER A 320 10.08 5.72 -21.12
N VAL A 321 10.22 4.82 -22.09
CA VAL A 321 9.61 4.95 -23.43
C VAL A 321 8.08 4.85 -23.39
N HIS A 322 7.54 4.17 -22.37
CA HIS A 322 6.11 3.94 -22.17
C HIS A 322 5.61 4.59 -20.87
N SER A 323 6.04 5.84 -20.63
CA SER A 323 5.68 6.59 -19.42
C SER A 323 4.17 6.75 -19.22
N GLU A 324 3.39 6.72 -20.30
CA GLU A 324 1.92 6.77 -20.29
C GLU A 324 1.25 5.53 -19.69
N GLN A 325 2.03 4.49 -19.35
CA GLN A 325 1.56 3.26 -18.74
C GLN A 325 2.20 3.00 -17.36
N ALA A 326 3.13 3.87 -16.93
CA ALA A 326 3.93 3.75 -15.72
C ALA A 326 3.68 4.92 -14.75
N CYS A 327 3.53 4.76 -13.43
CA CYS A 327 3.56 3.52 -12.67
C CYS A 327 2.27 2.69 -12.89
N GLY A 328 2.41 1.42 -13.24
CA GLY A 328 1.29 0.48 -13.15
C GLY A 328 0.80 0.29 -11.72
N LEU A 329 -0.37 -0.35 -11.52
CA LEU A 329 -0.92 -0.67 -10.19
C LEU A 329 0.16 -1.21 -9.22
N SER A 330 1.02 -2.11 -9.70
CA SER A 330 2.03 -2.78 -8.89
C SER A 330 3.44 -2.18 -8.94
N GLY A 331 3.61 -1.02 -9.58
CA GLY A 331 4.92 -0.40 -9.74
C GLY A 331 5.89 -1.33 -10.50
N LEU A 332 7.13 -1.43 -10.01
CA LEU A 332 8.16 -2.35 -10.50
C LEU A 332 8.33 -3.57 -9.57
N TRP A 333 7.40 -3.77 -8.63
CA TRP A 333 7.57 -4.66 -7.48
C TRP A 333 6.82 -5.98 -7.58
N ASP A 334 6.22 -6.29 -8.73
CA ASP A 334 5.60 -7.59 -8.99
C ASP A 334 6.32 -8.35 -10.10
N ILE A 335 6.65 -9.61 -9.82
CA ILE A 335 7.22 -10.57 -10.78
C ILE A 335 6.27 -11.73 -11.08
N ARG A 336 5.11 -11.79 -10.39
CA ARG A 336 4.17 -12.92 -10.49
C ARG A 336 3.24 -12.77 -11.68
N ARG A 337 2.81 -13.90 -12.25
CA ARG A 337 2.15 -13.94 -13.57
C ARG A 337 0.91 -14.85 -13.60
N PRO A 338 -0.15 -14.46 -14.33
CA PRO A 338 -0.36 -13.14 -14.95
C PRO A 338 -0.47 -12.07 -13.86
N CYS A 339 0.04 -10.85 -14.13
CA CYS A 339 -0.15 -9.74 -13.20
C CYS A 339 -1.65 -9.45 -13.09
N MET A 340 -2.13 -9.31 -11.86
CA MET A 340 -3.51 -8.98 -11.61
C MET A 340 -3.85 -7.62 -12.25
N TRP A 341 -4.95 -7.58 -13.00
CA TRP A 341 -5.37 -6.41 -13.77
C TRP A 341 -4.32 -5.87 -14.77
N GLY A 342 -3.31 -6.68 -15.11
CA GLY A 342 -2.24 -6.31 -16.03
C GLY A 342 -1.23 -5.30 -15.50
N SER A 343 -1.33 -4.84 -14.24
CA SER A 343 -0.55 -3.71 -13.69
C SER A 343 -0.55 -2.50 -14.64
N MET A 344 -1.72 -2.12 -15.14
CA MET A 344 -1.93 -0.97 -16.02
C MET A 344 -2.51 0.22 -15.22
N TRP A 345 -2.70 1.36 -15.86
CA TRP A 345 -3.44 2.47 -15.26
C TRP A 345 -4.94 2.16 -15.22
N TYR A 346 -5.48 2.10 -14.00
CA TYR A 346 -6.91 2.04 -13.72
C TYR A 346 -7.38 3.43 -13.30
N TRP A 347 -8.28 4.01 -14.12
CA TRP A 347 -8.66 5.42 -14.05
C TRP A 347 -9.85 5.70 -13.12
N ASP A 348 -10.34 4.69 -12.40
CA ASP A 348 -11.49 4.78 -11.53
C ASP A 348 -11.21 5.20 -10.09
N VAL A 349 -9.94 5.22 -9.69
CA VAL A 349 -9.40 5.86 -8.48
C VAL A 349 -7.89 5.64 -8.35
N ASN A 350 -7.41 4.50 -8.85
CA ASN A 350 -6.13 3.93 -8.45
C ASN A 350 -4.94 4.80 -8.87
N ILE A 351 -4.88 5.12 -10.16
CA ILE A 351 -3.75 5.89 -10.69
C ILE A 351 -3.76 7.33 -10.18
N GLN A 352 -4.93 7.95 -10.01
CA GLN A 352 -5.04 9.26 -9.37
C GLN A 352 -4.47 9.20 -7.94
N THR A 353 -4.82 8.15 -7.20
CA THR A 353 -4.41 7.99 -5.80
C THR A 353 -2.90 7.77 -5.66
N ALA A 354 -2.28 7.04 -6.58
CA ALA A 354 -0.83 6.83 -6.60
C ALA A 354 -0.04 8.16 -6.69
N PHE A 355 -0.60 9.19 -7.34
CA PHE A 355 0.09 10.46 -7.58
C PHE A 355 -0.31 11.61 -6.65
N TYR A 356 -1.37 11.50 -5.83
CA TYR A 356 -1.76 12.62 -4.92
C TYR A 356 -0.67 13.03 -3.95
N GLY A 357 0.13 12.07 -3.48
CA GLY A 357 1.24 12.33 -2.56
C GLY A 357 2.27 13.30 -3.12
N ALA A 358 2.46 13.36 -4.44
CA ALA A 358 3.52 14.12 -5.12
C ALA A 358 3.33 15.65 -5.09
N PHE A 359 2.12 16.13 -4.81
CA PHE A 359 1.82 17.56 -4.78
C PHE A 359 2.58 18.31 -3.69
N ALA A 360 2.10 18.18 -2.46
CA ALA A 360 2.67 18.92 -1.33
C ALA A 360 4.03 18.38 -0.88
N SER A 361 4.39 17.14 -1.22
CA SER A 361 5.75 16.61 -1.01
C SER A 361 6.81 17.25 -1.92
N ASN A 362 6.44 18.20 -2.79
CA ASN A 362 7.36 18.99 -3.61
C ASN A 362 8.01 18.16 -4.75
N HIS A 363 7.24 17.29 -5.41
CA HIS A 363 7.68 16.42 -6.53
C HIS A 363 6.83 16.58 -7.80
N MET A 364 6.81 17.80 -8.36
CA MET A 364 6.03 18.15 -9.56
C MET A 364 6.45 17.41 -10.83
N GLU A 365 7.67 16.90 -10.88
CA GLU A 365 8.13 16.02 -11.95
C GLU A 365 7.32 14.71 -12.02
N HIS A 366 6.80 14.19 -10.91
CA HIS A 366 5.94 13.00 -10.92
C HIS A 366 4.52 13.33 -11.35
N VAL A 367 3.96 14.44 -10.86
CA VAL A 367 2.66 14.93 -11.32
C VAL A 367 2.68 15.20 -12.83
N ARG A 368 3.82 15.66 -13.36
CA ARG A 368 4.00 15.84 -14.80
C ARG A 368 3.87 14.52 -15.57
N VAL A 369 4.39 13.40 -15.04
CA VAL A 369 4.22 12.07 -15.66
C VAL A 369 2.75 11.69 -15.74
N PHE A 370 1.98 11.88 -14.67
CA PHE A 370 0.53 11.66 -14.70
C PHE A 370 -0.15 12.50 -15.79
N CYS A 371 0.15 13.81 -15.82
CA CYS A 371 -0.43 14.74 -16.78
C CYS A 371 -0.10 14.35 -18.22
N ASP A 372 1.17 14.04 -18.51
CA ASP A 372 1.60 13.65 -19.84
C ASP A 372 1.00 12.30 -20.26
N GLY A 373 0.85 11.35 -19.33
CA GLY A 373 0.17 10.07 -19.60
C GLY A 373 -1.32 10.24 -19.93
N PHE A 374 -2.05 11.09 -19.19
CA PHE A 374 -3.43 11.44 -19.56
C PHE A 374 -3.53 12.17 -20.88
N LEU A 375 -2.55 13.03 -21.22
CA LEU A 375 -2.54 13.73 -22.50
C LEU A 375 -2.12 12.82 -23.68
N ALA A 376 -1.35 11.76 -23.42
CA ALA A 376 -0.88 10.83 -24.44
C ALA A 376 -2.05 10.03 -25.08
N CYS A 377 -3.12 9.76 -24.35
CA CYS A 377 -4.28 9.04 -24.88
C CYS A 377 -5.25 9.90 -25.71
N ARG A 378 -4.92 11.17 -25.98
CA ARG A 378 -5.81 12.15 -26.66
C ARG A 378 -6.42 11.64 -27.96
N GLU A 379 -5.59 11.09 -28.85
CA GLU A 379 -6.07 10.65 -30.17
C GLU A 379 -6.94 9.39 -30.06
N ASP A 380 -6.60 8.46 -29.17
CA ASP A 380 -7.41 7.26 -28.89
C ASP A 380 -8.76 7.64 -28.27
N VAL A 381 -8.76 8.58 -27.33
CA VAL A 381 -9.96 9.11 -26.67
C VAL A 381 -10.89 9.79 -27.68
N ARG A 382 -10.36 10.58 -28.61
CA ARG A 382 -11.17 11.22 -29.67
C ARG A 382 -11.74 10.20 -30.65
N LYS A 383 -10.94 9.21 -31.03
CA LYS A 383 -11.42 8.08 -31.84
C LYS A 383 -12.56 7.35 -31.12
N TYR A 384 -12.39 7.05 -29.83
CA TYR A 384 -13.41 6.40 -29.00
C TYR A 384 -14.69 7.23 -28.91
N ALA A 385 -14.57 8.55 -28.68
CA ALA A 385 -15.71 9.47 -28.69
C ALA A 385 -16.51 9.38 -29.99
N LYS A 386 -15.82 9.32 -31.14
CA LYS A 386 -16.46 9.22 -32.44
C LYS A 386 -17.12 7.86 -32.67
N GLU A 387 -16.46 6.76 -32.29
CA GLU A 387 -16.94 5.40 -32.52
C GLU A 387 -18.11 5.02 -31.59
N VAL A 388 -18.03 5.40 -30.31
CA VAL A 388 -19.04 5.06 -29.30
C VAL A 388 -20.13 6.11 -29.22
N TYR A 389 -19.76 7.39 -29.12
CA TYR A 389 -20.70 8.49 -28.88
C TYR A 389 -21.13 9.20 -30.17
N GLY A 390 -20.53 8.88 -31.33
CA GLY A 390 -20.87 9.49 -32.61
C GLY A 390 -20.50 10.97 -32.71
N ARG A 391 -19.54 11.43 -31.88
CA ARG A 391 -19.18 12.86 -31.74
C ARG A 391 -17.68 13.04 -31.57
N GLU A 392 -17.22 14.22 -31.96
CA GLU A 392 -15.89 14.71 -31.58
C GLU A 392 -15.90 15.11 -30.10
N GLY A 393 -14.77 14.96 -29.40
CA GLY A 393 -14.64 15.35 -28.00
C GLY A 393 -13.68 14.46 -27.23
N TRP A 394 -13.72 14.60 -25.89
CA TRP A 394 -12.87 13.84 -24.98
C TRP A 394 -13.71 12.85 -24.15
N ALA A 395 -13.96 11.65 -24.69
CA ALA A 395 -14.71 10.60 -24.00
C ALA A 395 -13.78 9.46 -23.53
N LEU A 396 -13.73 9.24 -22.22
CA LEU A 396 -13.00 8.14 -21.58
C LEU A 396 -13.87 7.54 -20.47
N ASP A 397 -14.13 6.24 -20.56
CA ASP A 397 -14.96 5.49 -19.60
C ASP A 397 -14.34 4.09 -19.27
N TYR A 398 -13.05 3.87 -19.48
CA TYR A 398 -12.37 2.66 -19.01
C TYR A 398 -11.91 2.84 -17.55
N PRO A 399 -12.14 1.86 -16.63
CA PRO A 399 -12.55 0.48 -16.89
C PRO A 399 -14.05 0.21 -16.83
N HIS A 400 -14.94 1.20 -16.72
CA HIS A 400 -16.39 0.97 -16.64
C HIS A 400 -17.21 1.87 -17.57
N THR A 401 -17.89 1.27 -18.54
CA THR A 401 -18.79 1.96 -19.47
C THR A 401 -19.72 2.92 -18.72
N LEU A 402 -19.86 4.15 -19.24
CA LEU A 402 -20.58 5.28 -18.62
C LEU A 402 -19.95 5.88 -17.36
N TYR A 403 -18.73 5.51 -16.97
CA TYR A 403 -18.06 6.19 -15.87
C TYR A 403 -17.50 7.54 -16.32
N ASN A 404 -18.39 8.53 -16.40
CA ASN A 404 -18.10 9.83 -17.02
C ASN A 404 -17.07 10.65 -16.21
N CYS A 405 -16.99 10.44 -14.89
CA CYS A 405 -16.12 11.21 -14.00
C CYS A 405 -14.62 11.19 -14.37
N ILE A 406 -14.12 10.17 -15.08
CA ILE A 406 -12.68 10.03 -15.37
C ILE A 406 -12.11 11.32 -15.96
N GLN A 407 -12.80 11.89 -16.95
CA GLN A 407 -12.32 13.01 -17.74
C GLN A 407 -12.20 14.28 -16.89
N PRO A 408 -13.27 14.77 -16.21
CA PRO A 408 -13.14 15.94 -15.36
C PRO A 408 -12.23 15.71 -14.15
N TRP A 409 -12.17 14.48 -13.62
CA TRP A 409 -11.29 14.16 -12.50
C TRP A 409 -9.80 14.26 -12.89
N CYS A 410 -9.39 13.63 -13.99
CA CYS A 410 -8.01 13.74 -14.48
C CYS A 410 -7.67 15.18 -14.89
N ALA A 411 -8.64 15.94 -15.39
CA ALA A 411 -8.46 17.36 -15.69
C ALA A 411 -8.15 18.22 -14.44
N LEU A 412 -8.58 17.82 -13.24
CA LEU A 412 -8.18 18.50 -11.99
C LEU A 412 -6.65 18.45 -11.79
N PHE A 413 -6.00 17.34 -12.16
CA PHE A 413 -4.53 17.23 -12.09
C PHE A 413 -3.83 18.22 -13.02
N LEU A 414 -4.38 18.45 -14.22
CA LEU A 414 -3.80 19.42 -15.17
C LEU A 414 -3.82 20.84 -14.59
N TRP A 415 -4.93 21.23 -13.96
CA TRP A 415 -4.99 22.51 -13.24
C TRP A 415 -4.06 22.54 -12.03
N ASN A 416 -4.05 21.49 -11.22
CA ASN A 416 -3.23 21.44 -10.01
C ASN A 416 -1.73 21.48 -10.36
N TYR A 417 -1.29 20.84 -11.43
CA TYR A 417 0.09 20.98 -11.91
C TYR A 417 0.44 22.45 -12.19
N TYR A 418 -0.44 23.18 -12.91
CA TYR A 418 -0.27 24.61 -13.13
C TYR A 418 -0.30 25.42 -11.82
N SER A 419 -1.23 25.13 -10.90
CA SER A 419 -1.40 25.91 -9.68
C SER A 419 -0.17 25.82 -8.77
N TYR A 420 0.52 24.68 -8.75
CA TYR A 420 1.77 24.51 -8.01
C TYR A 420 2.98 25.08 -8.76
N THR A 421 3.13 24.83 -10.06
CA THR A 421 4.34 25.18 -10.84
C THR A 421 4.33 26.61 -11.41
N GLY A 422 3.16 27.09 -11.81
CA GLY A 422 3.00 28.31 -12.58
C GLY A 422 3.33 28.22 -14.05
N ASP A 423 3.41 27.02 -14.61
CA ASP A 423 3.69 26.81 -16.03
C ASP A 423 2.51 27.27 -16.92
N VAL A 424 2.52 28.55 -17.28
CA VAL A 424 1.48 29.18 -18.12
C VAL A 424 1.46 28.57 -19.52
N ASP A 425 2.61 28.12 -20.04
CA ASP A 425 2.68 27.50 -21.36
C ASP A 425 1.99 26.13 -21.34
N PHE A 426 2.22 25.30 -20.31
CA PHE A 426 1.47 24.07 -20.10
C PHE A 426 -0.04 24.34 -19.95
N LEU A 427 -0.42 25.36 -19.16
CA LEU A 427 -1.82 25.73 -19.00
C LEU A 427 -2.47 26.08 -20.35
N ARG A 428 -1.81 26.91 -21.16
CA ARG A 428 -2.30 27.39 -22.46
C ARG A 428 -2.36 26.29 -23.51
N ASP A 429 -1.29 25.51 -23.64
CA ASP A 429 -1.08 24.64 -24.80
C ASP A 429 -1.52 23.20 -24.54
N LYS A 430 -1.69 22.80 -23.27
CA LYS A 430 -2.04 21.43 -22.86
C LYS A 430 -3.33 21.36 -22.06
N ALA A 431 -3.42 22.05 -20.93
CA ALA A 431 -4.55 21.89 -20.01
C ALA A 431 -5.84 22.55 -20.50
N TYR A 432 -5.79 23.83 -20.87
CA TYR A 432 -6.97 24.60 -21.25
C TYR A 432 -7.74 24.03 -22.46
N PRO A 433 -7.08 23.54 -23.53
CA PRO A 433 -7.77 22.85 -24.63
C PRO A 433 -8.56 21.63 -24.18
N VAL A 434 -8.05 20.87 -23.20
CA VAL A 434 -8.76 19.71 -22.64
C VAL A 434 -10.01 20.15 -21.87
N PHE A 435 -9.95 21.24 -21.09
CA PHE A 435 -11.12 21.78 -20.41
C PHE A 435 -12.25 22.16 -21.37
N LEU A 436 -11.89 22.77 -22.51
CA LEU A 436 -12.84 23.10 -23.57
C LEU A 436 -13.48 21.84 -24.17
N GLU A 437 -12.68 20.85 -24.56
CA GLU A 437 -13.17 19.61 -25.16
C GLU A 437 -14.08 18.83 -24.20
N ILE A 438 -13.72 18.77 -22.91
CA ILE A 438 -14.56 18.13 -21.88
C ILE A 438 -15.87 18.91 -21.70
N ALA A 439 -15.83 20.24 -21.56
CA ALA A 439 -17.06 21.03 -21.38
C ALA A 439 -18.02 20.91 -22.57
N GLU A 440 -17.51 20.87 -23.81
CA GLU A 440 -18.34 20.64 -25.00
C GLU A 440 -18.93 19.23 -25.03
N PHE A 441 -18.15 18.21 -24.66
CA PHE A 441 -18.67 16.84 -24.53
C PHE A 441 -19.82 16.77 -23.51
N TYR A 442 -19.65 17.40 -22.34
CA TYR A 442 -20.68 17.42 -21.30
C TYR A 442 -21.92 18.24 -21.67
N ARG A 443 -21.78 19.34 -22.43
CA ARG A 443 -22.93 20.06 -22.98
C ARG A 443 -23.77 19.19 -23.91
N TRP A 444 -23.12 18.29 -24.65
CA TRP A 444 -23.78 17.39 -25.58
C TRP A 444 -24.42 16.18 -24.89
N ILE A 445 -23.69 15.50 -23.99
CA ILE A 445 -24.18 14.27 -23.34
C ILE A 445 -25.33 14.56 -22.37
N SER A 446 -25.36 15.76 -21.79
CA SER A 446 -26.40 16.18 -20.86
C SER A 446 -27.63 16.75 -21.55
N ARG A 447 -28.79 16.62 -20.90
CA ARG A 447 -30.08 17.17 -21.38
C ARG A 447 -30.65 18.16 -20.38
N LYS A 448 -31.17 19.28 -20.87
CA LYS A 448 -31.89 20.24 -20.03
C LYS A 448 -33.29 19.74 -19.69
N ASP A 449 -33.68 19.90 -18.44
CA ASP A 449 -35.07 19.77 -18.01
C ASP A 449 -35.87 21.08 -18.27
N GLY A 450 -37.11 21.11 -17.78
CA GLY A 450 -37.99 22.28 -17.91
C GLY A 450 -37.55 23.50 -17.08
N GLU A 451 -36.66 23.31 -16.10
CA GLU A 451 -36.11 24.36 -15.24
C GLU A 451 -34.76 24.90 -15.76
N GLY A 452 -34.23 24.26 -16.82
CA GLY A 452 -32.96 24.62 -17.44
C GLY A 452 -31.75 23.91 -16.84
N ILE A 453 -31.96 22.97 -15.90
CA ILE A 453 -30.92 22.15 -15.29
C ILE A 453 -30.55 21.02 -16.24
N ARG A 454 -29.25 20.83 -16.44
CA ARG A 454 -28.66 19.77 -17.24
C ARG A 454 -28.53 18.50 -16.42
N HIS A 455 -28.88 17.40 -17.04
CA HIS A 455 -28.78 16.08 -16.43
C HIS A 455 -27.93 15.16 -17.29
N ILE A 456 -26.97 14.49 -16.65
CA ILE A 456 -26.10 13.46 -17.22
C ILE A 456 -26.81 12.12 -16.96
N ASP A 457 -27.39 11.57 -18.02
CA ASP A 457 -28.21 10.35 -17.97
C ASP A 457 -28.05 9.57 -19.28
N PRO A 458 -27.43 8.36 -19.26
CA PRO A 458 -27.03 7.59 -18.07
C PRO A 458 -25.59 7.87 -17.57
N ASP A 459 -25.32 7.55 -16.30
CA ASP A 459 -24.03 7.67 -15.61
C ASP A 459 -23.81 6.48 -14.64
N ILE A 460 -22.63 6.33 -14.01
CA ILE A 460 -22.42 5.31 -12.95
C ILE A 460 -21.48 5.81 -11.83
N CYS A 461 -21.62 5.19 -10.64
CA CYS A 461 -20.61 5.24 -9.58
C CYS A 461 -19.79 3.94 -9.60
N PRO A 462 -18.46 3.98 -9.78
CA PRO A 462 -17.66 2.77 -9.75
C PRO A 462 -17.48 2.30 -8.30
N GLU A 463 -17.38 1.01 -8.00
CA GLU A 463 -17.98 -0.13 -8.71
C GLU A 463 -19.26 -0.52 -7.94
N GLN A 464 -20.25 0.37 -7.88
CA GLN A 464 -21.38 0.19 -6.97
C GLN A 464 -22.69 0.72 -7.51
N GLY A 465 -23.78 0.20 -6.96
CA GLY A 465 -25.12 0.65 -7.28
C GLY A 465 -25.57 0.35 -8.73
N PRO A 466 -26.76 0.84 -9.09
CA PRO A 466 -27.31 0.70 -10.43
C PRO A 466 -26.71 1.67 -11.44
N VAL A 467 -27.18 1.60 -12.68
CA VAL A 467 -27.01 2.72 -13.62
C VAL A 467 -27.65 3.95 -13.00
N ALA A 468 -26.86 4.99 -12.88
CA ALA A 468 -27.18 6.22 -12.19
C ALA A 468 -27.54 7.33 -13.19
N ARG A 469 -27.95 8.47 -12.62
CA ARG A 469 -28.04 9.76 -13.28
C ARG A 469 -27.45 10.81 -12.36
N ASP A 470 -26.73 11.77 -12.90
CA ASP A 470 -26.12 12.87 -12.12
C ASP A 470 -25.35 12.34 -10.91
N SER A 471 -24.44 11.38 -11.13
CA SER A 471 -23.70 10.81 -10.01
C SER A 471 -22.93 11.91 -9.28
N VAL A 472 -22.86 11.80 -7.96
CA VAL A 472 -22.18 12.77 -7.10
C VAL A 472 -20.71 12.92 -7.48
N ILE A 473 -20.07 11.82 -7.86
CA ILE A 473 -18.66 11.78 -8.26
C ILE A 473 -18.43 12.55 -9.58
N THR A 474 -19.20 12.25 -10.63
CA THR A 474 -19.11 12.97 -11.92
C THR A 474 -19.46 14.43 -11.76
N SER A 475 -20.56 14.73 -11.04
CA SER A 475 -21.06 16.11 -10.88
C SER A 475 -20.06 16.99 -10.15
N ALA A 476 -19.42 16.49 -9.09
CA ALA A 476 -18.46 17.25 -8.30
C ALA A 476 -17.16 17.50 -9.05
N ALA A 477 -16.60 16.45 -9.69
CA ALA A 477 -15.41 16.61 -10.51
C ALA A 477 -15.64 17.60 -11.65
N LEU A 478 -16.80 17.52 -12.33
CA LEU A 478 -17.13 18.41 -13.44
C LEU A 478 -17.31 19.86 -12.98
N LYS A 479 -18.04 20.10 -11.89
CA LYS A 479 -18.21 21.45 -11.32
C LYS A 479 -16.85 22.08 -11.02
N GLN A 480 -15.96 21.35 -10.36
CA GLN A 480 -14.63 21.87 -10.04
C GLN A 480 -13.78 22.11 -11.29
N MET A 481 -13.81 21.19 -12.24
CA MET A 481 -13.12 21.37 -13.52
C MET A 481 -13.60 22.64 -14.24
N ILE A 482 -14.90 22.92 -14.25
CA ILE A 482 -15.46 24.15 -14.84
C ILE A 482 -14.97 25.40 -14.09
N VAL A 483 -14.89 25.37 -12.75
CA VAL A 483 -14.31 26.47 -11.95
C VAL A 483 -12.86 26.71 -12.34
N TYR A 484 -12.06 25.65 -12.49
CA TYR A 484 -10.68 25.74 -12.96
C TYR A 484 -10.56 26.23 -14.39
N ALA A 485 -11.46 25.82 -15.28
CA ALA A 485 -11.52 26.31 -16.65
C ALA A 485 -11.78 27.82 -16.70
N CYS A 486 -12.72 28.34 -15.90
CA CYS A 486 -12.95 29.78 -15.78
C CYS A 486 -11.68 30.52 -15.33
N ARG A 487 -11.04 30.08 -14.24
CA ARG A 487 -9.81 30.69 -13.71
C ARG A 487 -8.66 30.64 -14.72
N ALA A 488 -8.49 29.51 -15.40
CA ALA A 488 -7.50 29.34 -16.46
C ALA A 488 -7.76 30.32 -17.61
N GLY A 489 -9.01 30.45 -18.04
CA GLY A 489 -9.39 31.37 -19.10
C GLY A 489 -9.16 32.84 -18.74
N GLU A 490 -9.42 33.24 -17.49
CA GLU A 490 -9.09 34.57 -16.97
C GLU A 490 -7.58 34.85 -17.02
N ILE A 491 -6.76 33.89 -16.55
CA ILE A 491 -5.29 33.98 -16.57
C ILE A 491 -4.76 34.10 -18.01
N LEU A 492 -5.36 33.37 -18.95
CA LEU A 492 -4.97 33.34 -20.36
C LEU A 492 -5.57 34.49 -21.18
N GLY A 493 -6.40 35.36 -20.58
CA GLY A 493 -7.06 36.47 -21.27
C GLY A 493 -8.04 36.00 -22.36
N ARG A 494 -8.74 34.90 -22.13
CA ARG A 494 -9.73 34.34 -23.06
C ARG A 494 -10.97 35.24 -23.17
N PRO A 495 -11.70 35.20 -24.30
CA PRO A 495 -12.86 36.07 -24.49
C PRO A 495 -13.94 35.84 -23.42
N GLU A 496 -14.55 36.92 -22.92
CA GLU A 496 -15.62 36.82 -21.89
C GLU A 496 -16.78 35.92 -22.32
N ALA A 497 -17.11 35.86 -23.61
CA ALA A 497 -18.15 34.96 -24.12
C ALA A 497 -17.83 33.47 -23.91
N GLU A 498 -16.56 33.09 -23.96
CA GLU A 498 -16.09 31.73 -23.69
C GLU A 498 -16.19 31.42 -22.19
N LEU A 499 -15.74 32.36 -21.34
CA LEU A 499 -15.84 32.27 -19.88
C LEU A 499 -17.30 32.20 -19.41
N GLU A 500 -18.17 33.01 -20.00
CA GLU A 500 -19.60 32.99 -19.72
C GLU A 500 -20.25 31.66 -20.14
N GLY A 501 -19.75 31.03 -21.20
CA GLY A 501 -20.14 29.66 -21.57
C GLY A 501 -19.82 28.63 -20.48
N PHE A 502 -18.65 28.72 -19.83
CA PHE A 502 -18.32 27.89 -18.67
C PHE A 502 -19.18 28.22 -17.45
N LYS A 503 -19.31 29.50 -17.10
CA LYS A 503 -20.17 29.97 -15.98
C LYS A 503 -21.63 29.53 -16.17
N GLN A 504 -22.13 29.57 -17.41
CA GLN A 504 -23.45 29.08 -17.76
C GLN A 504 -23.57 27.58 -17.53
N LEU A 505 -22.62 26.77 -18.01
CA LEU A 505 -22.63 25.33 -17.78
C LEU A 505 -22.65 25.01 -16.29
N LEU A 506 -21.84 25.71 -15.48
CA LEU A 506 -21.80 25.53 -14.03
C LEU A 506 -23.16 25.83 -13.36
N ARG A 507 -23.82 26.94 -13.74
CA ARG A 507 -25.16 27.30 -13.21
C ARG A 507 -26.25 26.32 -13.63
N GLU A 508 -26.06 25.65 -14.76
CA GLU A 508 -26.98 24.65 -15.29
C GLU A 508 -26.74 23.25 -14.70
N MET A 509 -25.70 23.02 -13.88
CA MET A 509 -25.45 21.72 -13.25
C MET A 509 -26.41 21.43 -12.09
N PRO A 510 -26.76 20.16 -11.83
CA PRO A 510 -27.67 19.80 -10.75
C PRO A 510 -27.00 19.91 -9.38
N GLY A 511 -27.81 20.04 -8.33
CA GLY A 511 -27.37 19.83 -6.95
C GLY A 511 -27.00 18.36 -6.70
N TYR A 512 -26.27 18.08 -5.63
CA TYR A 512 -25.97 16.70 -5.25
C TYR A 512 -27.20 15.99 -4.69
N ALA A 513 -27.34 14.71 -5.02
CA ALA A 513 -28.40 13.88 -4.46
C ALA A 513 -28.20 13.74 -2.95
N VAL A 514 -29.27 13.95 -2.20
CA VAL A 514 -29.32 13.78 -0.74
C VAL A 514 -30.21 12.61 -0.37
N THR A 515 -29.96 12.01 0.79
CA THR A 515 -30.82 11.01 1.39
C THR A 515 -32.20 11.59 1.73
N ALA A 516 -33.22 10.74 1.88
CA ALA A 516 -34.59 11.17 2.16
C ALA A 516 -34.74 11.95 3.48
N ASP A 517 -33.84 11.73 4.44
CA ASP A 517 -33.76 12.46 5.71
C ASP A 517 -32.94 13.76 5.63
N GLY A 518 -32.32 14.06 4.49
CA GLY A 518 -31.50 15.26 4.25
C GLY A 518 -30.20 15.32 5.07
N SER A 519 -29.74 14.18 5.60
CA SER A 519 -28.58 14.13 6.50
C SER A 519 -27.23 14.02 5.78
N ARG A 520 -27.20 13.47 4.56
CA ARG A 520 -25.96 13.22 3.80
C ARG A 520 -26.19 13.14 2.30
N TRP A 521 -25.10 13.13 1.54
CA TRP A 521 -25.15 12.81 0.11
C TRP A 521 -25.33 11.30 -0.12
N LYS A 522 -25.84 10.99 -1.30
CA LYS A 522 -25.87 9.63 -1.85
C LYS A 522 -25.36 9.65 -3.29
N ASP A 523 -25.06 8.46 -3.82
CA ASP A 523 -24.43 8.29 -5.13
C ASP A 523 -25.14 9.04 -6.27
N SER A 524 -26.46 8.97 -6.32
CA SER A 524 -27.28 9.56 -7.37
C SER A 524 -28.76 9.58 -6.94
N PRO A 525 -29.63 10.41 -7.56
CA PRO A 525 -31.06 10.43 -7.25
C PRO A 525 -31.74 9.06 -7.46
N LEU A 526 -31.21 8.22 -8.37
CA LEU A 526 -31.76 6.90 -8.70
C LEU A 526 -31.28 5.79 -7.75
N VAL A 527 -30.36 6.11 -6.84
CA VAL A 527 -29.78 5.14 -5.91
C VAL A 527 -30.49 5.22 -4.57
N GLN A 528 -30.72 4.06 -3.97
CA GLN A 528 -31.23 3.94 -2.61
C GLN A 528 -30.29 4.60 -1.60
N ASP A 529 -30.85 5.14 -0.52
CA ASP A 529 -30.09 5.97 0.41
C ASP A 529 -28.90 5.24 1.04
N ASN A 530 -29.08 3.96 1.41
CA ASN A 530 -28.05 3.13 2.05
C ASN A 530 -27.57 2.02 1.09
N ILE A 531 -26.30 2.07 0.73
CA ILE A 531 -25.57 1.02 0.02
C ILE A 531 -24.20 0.81 0.65
N PHE A 532 -23.70 -0.42 0.65
CA PHE A 532 -22.30 -0.67 0.96
C PHE A 532 -21.43 -0.10 -0.18
N LEU A 533 -20.40 0.65 0.18
CA LEU A 533 -19.58 1.42 -0.75
C LEU A 533 -18.31 0.63 -1.10
N ARG A 534 -18.16 0.27 -2.37
CA ARG A 534 -16.91 -0.25 -2.93
C ARG A 534 -15.90 0.88 -3.15
N HIS A 535 -16.38 2.08 -3.48
CA HIS A 535 -15.57 3.31 -3.50
C HIS A 535 -16.28 4.36 -2.64
N PRO A 536 -15.54 5.18 -1.89
CA PRO A 536 -16.12 6.32 -1.18
C PRO A 536 -16.43 7.50 -2.14
N SER A 537 -16.94 7.21 -3.35
CA SER A 537 -17.25 8.15 -4.43
C SER A 537 -18.14 9.33 -4.00
N VAL A 538 -19.00 9.10 -2.99
CA VAL A 538 -19.81 10.12 -2.32
C VAL A 538 -19.00 11.26 -1.69
N LEU A 539 -17.70 11.06 -1.45
CA LEU A 539 -16.80 12.05 -0.86
C LEU A 539 -16.12 12.96 -1.87
N MET A 540 -16.31 12.74 -3.18
CA MET A 540 -15.72 13.58 -4.24
C MET A 540 -15.86 15.10 -3.99
N PRO A 541 -17.01 15.64 -3.53
CA PRO A 541 -17.12 17.08 -3.24
C PRO A 541 -16.20 17.59 -2.12
N VAL A 542 -15.80 16.74 -1.17
CA VAL A 542 -14.86 17.09 -0.10
C VAL A 542 -13.42 16.91 -0.57
N PHE A 543 -13.12 15.74 -1.13
CA PHE A 543 -11.84 15.41 -1.70
C PHE A 543 -12.07 14.42 -2.83
N PRO A 544 -11.40 14.51 -3.98
CA PRO A 544 -10.41 15.52 -4.38
C PRO A 544 -10.98 16.74 -5.13
N ALA A 545 -12.30 16.89 -5.29
CA ALA A 545 -12.85 18.09 -5.93
C ALA A 545 -12.76 19.34 -5.04
N GLU A 546 -12.69 19.16 -3.71
CA GLU A 546 -12.43 20.20 -2.72
C GLU A 546 -13.40 21.40 -2.76
N GLU A 547 -14.67 21.16 -3.11
CA GLU A 547 -15.74 22.15 -2.98
C GLU A 547 -16.10 22.41 -1.51
N VAL A 548 -15.97 21.39 -0.66
CA VAL A 548 -16.23 21.49 0.78
C VAL A 548 -14.95 21.23 1.57
N HIS A 549 -14.67 22.12 2.52
CA HIS A 549 -13.46 22.13 3.34
C HIS A 549 -13.75 22.70 4.74
N MET A 550 -12.75 22.72 5.62
CA MET A 550 -12.89 23.17 7.02
C MET A 550 -13.42 24.61 7.19
N GLU A 551 -13.14 25.51 6.23
CA GLU A 551 -13.68 26.89 6.25
C GLU A 551 -15.08 27.03 5.64
N SER A 552 -15.63 25.98 5.01
CA SER A 552 -17.00 26.00 4.49
C SER A 552 -18.02 26.14 5.64
N ARG A 553 -19.23 26.59 5.34
CA ARG A 553 -20.30 26.80 6.33
C ARG A 553 -21.66 26.39 5.75
N GLY A 554 -22.65 26.23 6.63
CA GLY A 554 -24.03 25.98 6.23
C GLY A 554 -24.32 24.52 5.87
N GLU A 555 -25.24 24.32 4.94
CA GLU A 555 -25.79 23.00 4.63
C GLU A 555 -24.77 22.02 4.05
N LEU A 556 -23.83 22.48 3.22
CA LEU A 556 -22.81 21.63 2.61
C LEU A 556 -21.90 20.96 3.65
N VAL A 557 -21.55 21.65 4.73
CA VAL A 557 -20.75 21.08 5.83
C VAL A 557 -21.54 20.00 6.57
N ARG A 558 -22.83 20.25 6.85
CA ARG A 558 -23.70 19.26 7.50
C ARG A 558 -23.79 17.98 6.67
N LEU A 559 -23.96 18.12 5.36
CA LEU A 559 -24.01 16.99 4.43
C LEU A 559 -22.66 16.27 4.32
N ALA A 560 -21.55 17.01 4.22
CA ALA A 560 -20.20 16.44 4.20
C ALA A 560 -19.92 15.64 5.48
N ASP A 561 -20.21 16.20 6.65
CA ASP A 561 -20.04 15.55 7.95
C ASP A 561 -20.85 14.24 8.05
N GLY A 562 -22.12 14.26 7.63
CA GLY A 562 -22.96 13.07 7.57
C GLY A 562 -22.43 12.02 6.59
N THR A 563 -21.87 12.48 5.46
CA THR A 563 -21.32 11.61 4.41
C THR A 563 -20.00 10.97 4.83
N ILE A 564 -19.09 11.71 5.48
CA ILE A 564 -17.80 11.19 5.99
C ILE A 564 -18.05 10.12 7.07
N ARG A 565 -18.98 10.38 8.02
CA ARG A 565 -19.37 9.36 9.02
C ARG A 565 -19.92 8.10 8.36
N TYR A 566 -20.74 8.26 7.33
CA TYR A 566 -21.28 7.12 6.59
C TYR A 566 -20.18 6.34 5.87
N ALA A 567 -19.31 7.02 5.12
CA ALA A 567 -18.23 6.41 4.36
C ALA A 567 -17.19 5.72 5.26
N ALA A 568 -16.83 6.32 6.40
CA ALA A 568 -15.90 5.72 7.36
C ALA A 568 -16.31 4.32 7.82
N GLU A 569 -17.62 4.02 7.86
CA GLU A 569 -18.11 2.70 8.27
C GLU A 569 -18.66 1.82 7.17
N ASN A 570 -19.13 2.40 6.07
CA ASN A 570 -19.79 1.67 5.00
C ASN A 570 -18.92 1.52 3.75
N THR A 571 -17.68 2.01 3.76
CA THR A 571 -16.70 1.76 2.71
C THR A 571 -15.89 0.51 2.98
N GLU A 572 -15.72 -0.30 1.93
CA GLU A 572 -14.88 -1.48 1.96
C GLU A 572 -13.41 -1.16 2.32
N PRO A 573 -12.76 -1.96 3.18
CA PRO A 573 -11.31 -1.93 3.31
C PRO A 573 -10.62 -2.40 2.01
N GLY A 574 -9.71 -1.59 1.49
CA GLY A 574 -8.93 -1.86 0.28
C GLY A 574 -7.84 -0.81 0.10
N THR A 575 -6.95 -0.97 -0.86
CA THR A 575 -5.72 -0.14 -0.98
C THR A 575 -5.95 1.33 -1.37
N PHE A 576 -7.11 1.71 -1.91
CA PHE A 576 -7.44 3.09 -2.30
C PHE A 576 -8.48 3.76 -1.37
N GLY A 577 -9.40 2.99 -0.77
CA GLY A 577 -10.58 3.54 -0.10
C GLY A 577 -10.27 4.27 1.21
N PHE A 578 -9.47 3.67 2.09
CA PHE A 578 -9.18 4.21 3.42
C PHE A 578 -8.52 5.59 3.35
N ALA A 579 -7.57 5.77 2.44
CA ALA A 579 -6.82 7.01 2.30
C ALA A 579 -7.72 8.13 1.77
N TRP A 580 -8.67 7.82 0.88
CA TRP A 580 -9.66 8.80 0.42
C TRP A 580 -10.56 9.26 1.56
N VAL A 581 -11.10 8.33 2.37
CA VAL A 581 -11.94 8.72 3.53
C VAL A 581 -11.12 9.53 4.55
N ALA A 582 -9.88 9.12 4.83
CA ALA A 582 -8.99 9.85 5.72
C ALA A 582 -8.63 11.25 5.17
N ALA A 583 -8.43 11.39 3.87
CA ALA A 583 -8.15 12.67 3.21
C ALA A 583 -9.36 13.62 3.32
N ALA A 584 -10.58 13.10 3.15
CA ALA A 584 -11.80 13.88 3.38
C ALA A 584 -11.91 14.37 4.84
N ALA A 585 -11.60 13.52 5.81
CA ALA A 585 -11.55 13.91 7.22
C ALA A 585 -10.49 14.99 7.48
N ALA A 586 -9.28 14.83 6.93
CA ALA A 586 -8.21 15.81 7.05
C ALA A 586 -8.61 17.15 6.40
N ARG A 587 -9.27 17.13 5.23
CA ARG A 587 -9.74 18.35 4.54
C ARG A 587 -10.76 19.15 5.36
N MET A 588 -11.52 18.47 6.21
CA MET A 588 -12.46 19.08 7.14
C MET A 588 -11.82 19.52 8.47
N GLY A 589 -10.50 19.36 8.65
CA GLY A 589 -9.81 19.72 9.89
C GLY A 589 -9.83 18.62 10.96
N ALA A 590 -10.39 17.44 10.67
CA ALA A 590 -10.59 16.37 11.66
C ALA A 590 -9.38 15.42 11.73
N GLY A 591 -8.27 15.89 12.31
CA GLY A 591 -7.00 15.17 12.36
C GLY A 591 -7.03 13.82 13.09
N GLU A 592 -7.68 13.73 14.25
CA GLU A 592 -7.81 12.47 15.00
C GLU A 592 -8.62 11.43 14.21
N SER A 593 -9.70 11.87 13.54
CA SER A 593 -10.48 10.99 12.66
C SER A 593 -9.67 10.52 11.45
N ALA A 594 -8.91 11.41 10.82
CA ALA A 594 -8.04 11.05 9.69
C ALA A 594 -7.01 9.99 10.11
N LEU A 595 -6.33 10.20 11.26
CA LEU A 595 -5.34 9.27 11.80
C LEU A 595 -5.95 7.90 12.11
N ARG A 596 -7.12 7.87 12.76
CA ARG A 596 -7.83 6.63 13.05
C ARG A 596 -8.17 5.88 11.76
N ILE A 597 -8.78 6.54 10.80
CA ILE A 597 -9.20 5.90 9.54
C ILE A 597 -7.98 5.35 8.82
N LEU A 598 -6.88 6.12 8.78
CA LEU A 598 -5.63 5.70 8.15
C LEU A 598 -5.11 4.37 8.74
N TYR A 599 -5.06 4.28 10.06
CA TYR A 599 -4.57 3.09 10.74
C TYR A 599 -5.56 1.92 10.72
N GLU A 600 -6.79 2.15 11.14
CA GLU A 600 -7.74 1.08 11.44
C GLU A 600 -8.46 0.54 10.20
N LYS A 601 -8.55 1.33 9.11
CA LYS A 601 -9.16 0.92 7.84
C LYS A 601 -8.15 0.63 6.74
N GLY A 602 -6.90 1.10 6.90
CA GLY A 602 -5.83 0.92 5.94
C GLY A 602 -4.66 0.13 6.49
N LEU A 603 -3.75 0.82 7.18
CA LEU A 603 -2.41 0.32 7.50
C LEU A 603 -2.42 -1.02 8.27
N ASP A 604 -3.37 -1.24 9.17
CA ASP A 604 -3.49 -2.52 9.89
C ASP A 604 -3.81 -3.72 8.96
N TYR A 605 -4.50 -3.47 7.84
CA TYR A 605 -4.96 -4.51 6.93
C TYR A 605 -4.04 -4.73 5.73
N ILE A 606 -3.39 -3.68 5.22
CA ILE A 606 -2.71 -3.76 3.91
C ILE A 606 -1.19 -3.63 4.01
N THR A 607 -0.65 -3.03 5.07
CA THR A 607 0.78 -2.74 5.16
C THR A 607 1.56 -3.99 5.58
N HIS A 608 2.49 -4.40 4.73
CA HIS A 608 3.46 -5.45 5.04
C HIS A 608 4.69 -4.90 5.74
N SER A 609 5.52 -5.79 6.28
CA SER A 609 6.72 -5.41 7.03
C SER A 609 7.76 -4.68 6.19
N ASN A 610 7.76 -4.84 4.85
CA ASN A 610 8.60 -4.03 3.96
C ASN A 610 8.02 -2.63 3.67
N GLY A 611 6.88 -2.28 4.28
CA GLY A 611 6.17 -1.01 4.12
C GLY A 611 5.29 -0.91 2.86
N LEU A 612 5.33 -1.89 1.96
CA LEU A 612 4.45 -1.92 0.78
C LEU A 612 3.00 -2.24 1.18
N GLY A 613 2.04 -1.61 0.50
CA GLY A 613 0.61 -1.87 0.69
C GLY A 613 0.11 -2.96 -0.25
N TYR A 614 -0.45 -4.04 0.28
CA TYR A 614 -0.99 -5.17 -0.47
C TYR A 614 -2.51 -5.25 -0.29
N GLU A 615 -3.27 -5.51 -1.35
CA GLU A 615 -4.73 -5.73 -1.28
C GLU A 615 -5.11 -6.94 -0.42
N GLU A 616 -4.17 -7.87 -0.22
CA GLU A 616 -4.30 -9.03 0.66
C GLU A 616 -3.05 -9.12 1.53
N SER A 617 -3.25 -9.05 2.85
CA SER A 617 -2.22 -9.43 3.82
C SER A 617 -2.62 -10.73 4.52
N GLU A 618 -1.69 -11.27 5.31
CA GLU A 618 -1.98 -12.32 6.28
C GLU A 618 -3.13 -11.98 7.26
N ARG A 619 -3.58 -10.72 7.30
CA ARG A 619 -4.55 -10.18 8.26
C ARG A 619 -5.93 -9.88 7.67
N PHE A 620 -6.08 -9.89 6.35
CA PHE A 620 -7.33 -9.51 5.65
C PHE A 620 -7.49 -10.18 4.29
N ILE A 621 -8.73 -10.54 3.97
CA ILE A 621 -9.14 -11.01 2.64
C ILE A 621 -10.34 -10.17 2.21
N ASN A 622 -10.16 -9.38 1.14
CA ASN A 622 -11.17 -8.50 0.53
C ASN A 622 -12.34 -9.31 -0.11
N TYR A 623 -13.54 -8.72 -0.20
CA TYR A 623 -14.74 -9.36 -0.78
C TYR A 623 -14.56 -9.79 -2.24
N CYS A 624 -13.80 -9.04 -3.04
CA CYS A 624 -13.48 -9.40 -4.42
C CYS A 624 -12.81 -10.78 -4.52
N HIS A 625 -12.17 -11.24 -3.43
CA HIS A 625 -11.17 -12.30 -3.47
C HIS A 625 -11.20 -13.28 -2.28
N LEU A 626 -12.36 -13.51 -1.68
CA LEU A 626 -12.60 -14.56 -0.67
C LEU A 626 -12.13 -15.98 -1.07
N THR A 627 -11.79 -16.20 -2.34
CA THR A 627 -11.28 -17.47 -2.88
C THR A 627 -9.76 -17.53 -3.05
N LYS A 628 -9.02 -16.47 -2.72
CA LYS A 628 -7.56 -16.40 -2.91
C LYS A 628 -6.82 -16.50 -1.58
N PRO A 629 -5.67 -17.20 -1.53
CA PRO A 629 -4.82 -17.23 -0.33
C PRO A 629 -4.22 -15.85 -0.04
N ALA A 630 -3.90 -15.58 1.23
CA ALA A 630 -3.14 -14.39 1.60
C ALA A 630 -1.85 -14.27 0.78
N ASN A 631 -1.42 -13.02 0.57
CA ASN A 631 -0.24 -12.67 -0.21
C ASN A 631 -0.32 -13.10 -1.68
N TYR A 632 -1.49 -13.46 -2.22
CA TYR A 632 -1.62 -13.80 -3.64
C TYR A 632 -1.56 -12.55 -4.53
N LEU A 633 -2.03 -11.40 -4.05
CA LEU A 633 -2.03 -10.14 -4.79
C LEU A 633 -0.70 -9.36 -4.68
N PRO A 634 -0.36 -8.54 -5.69
CA PRO A 634 0.79 -7.65 -5.66
C PRO A 634 0.63 -6.50 -4.68
N ALA A 635 1.75 -5.83 -4.41
CA ALA A 635 1.74 -4.50 -3.81
C ALA A 635 1.01 -3.53 -4.75
N MET A 636 0.37 -2.50 -4.22
CA MET A 636 -0.38 -1.49 -4.96
C MET A 636 0.16 -0.09 -4.65
N CYS A 637 0.50 0.68 -5.68
CA CYS A 637 1.11 2.02 -5.56
C CYS A 637 0.19 3.05 -4.89
N GLU A 638 -1.12 2.89 -5.07
CA GLU A 638 -2.14 3.80 -4.54
C GLU A 638 -2.14 3.92 -3.01
N ALA A 639 -1.82 2.85 -2.29
CA ALA A 639 -1.73 2.90 -0.83
C ALA A 639 -0.69 3.93 -0.39
N GLY A 640 0.46 3.96 -1.04
CA GLY A 640 1.54 4.89 -0.72
C GLY A 640 1.21 6.34 -1.07
N GLY A 641 0.66 6.57 -2.27
CA GLY A 641 0.23 7.90 -2.70
C GLY A 641 -0.87 8.48 -1.81
N GLY A 642 -1.84 7.65 -1.41
CA GLY A 642 -2.92 8.02 -0.51
C GLY A 642 -2.44 8.37 0.91
N VAL A 643 -1.61 7.53 1.52
CA VAL A 643 -1.04 7.80 2.86
C VAL A 643 -0.26 9.12 2.88
N THR A 644 0.58 9.34 1.86
CA THR A 644 1.37 10.56 1.73
C THR A 644 0.47 11.80 1.60
N ALA A 645 -0.60 11.72 0.82
CA ALA A 645 -1.57 12.80 0.65
C ALA A 645 -2.29 13.16 1.95
N VAL A 646 -2.71 12.17 2.74
CA VAL A 646 -3.35 12.39 4.05
C VAL A 646 -2.42 13.12 5.01
N ILE A 647 -1.17 12.65 5.15
CA ILE A 647 -0.17 13.29 6.01
C ILE A 647 0.08 14.73 5.56
N ASN A 648 0.21 14.96 4.24
CA ASN A 648 0.36 16.30 3.70
C ASN A 648 -0.83 17.21 4.06
N LEU A 649 -2.07 16.74 3.90
CA LEU A 649 -3.28 17.49 4.28
C LEU A 649 -3.36 17.77 5.78
N MET A 650 -2.82 16.90 6.64
CA MET A 650 -2.76 17.15 8.08
C MET A 650 -1.80 18.32 8.42
N LEU A 651 -0.74 18.48 7.63
CA LEU A 651 0.34 19.45 7.85
C LEU A 651 0.17 20.78 7.11
N LEU A 652 -0.36 20.77 5.88
CA LEU A 652 -0.46 21.93 5.02
C LEU A 652 -1.67 21.82 4.09
N GLN A 653 -2.53 22.84 4.08
CA GLN A 653 -3.64 22.95 3.13
C GLN A 653 -3.69 24.35 2.53
N GLU A 654 -4.23 24.42 1.31
CA GLU A 654 -4.62 25.67 0.67
C GLU A 654 -6.15 25.68 0.52
N THR A 655 -6.78 26.79 0.86
CA THR A 655 -8.22 26.97 0.78
C THR A 655 -8.53 28.39 0.33
N GLU A 656 -9.15 28.53 -0.85
CA GLU A 656 -9.56 29.83 -1.40
C GLU A 656 -8.43 30.90 -1.47
N GLY A 657 -7.22 30.48 -1.82
CA GLY A 657 -6.00 31.29 -1.88
C GLY A 657 -5.33 31.52 -0.53
N ILE A 658 -5.76 30.84 0.55
CA ILE A 658 -5.22 30.98 1.90
C ILE A 658 -4.53 29.68 2.33
N LEU A 659 -3.27 29.79 2.72
CA LEU A 659 -2.51 28.69 3.30
C LEU A 659 -2.85 28.51 4.78
N HIS A 660 -3.02 27.25 5.20
CA HIS A 660 -3.22 26.84 6.57
C HIS A 660 -2.14 25.83 6.96
N VAL A 661 -1.46 26.09 8.06
CA VAL A 661 -0.35 25.28 8.58
C VAL A 661 -0.85 24.49 9.79
N PHE A 662 -0.58 23.20 9.82
CA PHE A 662 -1.13 22.20 10.76
C PHE A 662 -2.67 22.21 10.87
N PRO A 663 -3.43 22.29 9.75
CA PRO A 663 -4.88 22.47 9.80
C PRO A 663 -5.64 21.26 10.36
N ALA A 664 -5.05 20.07 10.31
CA ALA A 664 -5.71 18.83 10.72
C ALA A 664 -4.73 17.88 11.42
N VAL A 665 -3.86 18.39 12.29
CA VAL A 665 -3.10 17.54 13.21
C VAL A 665 -4.02 16.95 14.28
N PRO A 666 -3.79 15.71 14.76
CA PRO A 666 -4.62 15.09 15.78
C PRO A 666 -4.63 15.92 17.06
N ASP A 667 -5.83 16.25 17.55
CA ASP A 667 -6.09 17.02 18.76
C ASP A 667 -6.66 16.14 19.89
N GLY A 668 -6.88 14.84 19.61
CA GLY A 668 -7.51 13.89 20.51
C GLY A 668 -9.03 13.80 20.38
N GLU A 669 -9.70 14.57 19.51
CA GLU A 669 -11.15 14.54 19.32
C GLU A 669 -11.56 13.92 17.98
N ASP A 670 -12.16 12.73 18.04
CA ASP A 670 -12.57 11.97 16.87
C ASP A 670 -13.98 12.37 16.40
N MET A 671 -14.06 13.36 15.52
CA MET A 671 -15.30 13.96 15.01
C MET A 671 -16.20 12.99 14.22
N TYR A 672 -15.58 12.04 13.54
CA TYR A 672 -16.25 11.13 12.60
C TYR A 672 -16.26 9.67 13.05
N ALA A 673 -15.93 9.40 14.31
CA ALA A 673 -16.26 8.12 14.92
C ALA A 673 -17.78 7.98 15.08
N VAL A 674 -18.28 6.82 14.71
CA VAL A 674 -19.64 6.38 15.01
C VAL A 674 -19.57 5.12 15.87
N HIS A 675 -20.63 4.85 16.64
CA HIS A 675 -20.71 3.74 17.61
C HIS A 675 -20.41 2.36 17.00
N LYS A 676 -20.67 2.21 15.70
CA LYS A 676 -20.23 1.05 14.93
C LYS A 676 -18.85 1.34 14.39
N THR A 677 -17.80 0.86 15.05
CA THR A 677 -16.60 0.49 14.30
C THR A 677 -16.80 -0.89 13.70
N GLN A 678 -16.17 -1.15 12.57
CA GLN A 678 -15.94 -2.50 12.02
C GLN A 678 -15.47 -3.52 13.08
N TYR A 679 -14.95 -3.04 14.21
CA TYR A 679 -14.43 -3.81 15.33
C TYR A 679 -15.26 -3.81 16.63
N CYS A 680 -16.45 -3.21 16.73
CA CYS A 680 -17.20 -3.23 18.01
C CYS A 680 -18.70 -3.45 17.88
N HIS A 681 -19.17 -4.43 18.65
CA HIS A 681 -20.54 -4.55 19.16
C HIS A 681 -20.49 -4.23 20.67
N ASP A 682 -20.20 -2.98 21.04
CA ASP A 682 -20.37 -2.55 22.43
C ASP A 682 -20.32 -1.02 22.53
N ASP A 683 -21.39 -0.42 23.05
CA ASP A 683 -21.56 1.03 23.21
C ASP A 683 -20.73 1.62 24.37
N GLY A 684 -19.89 0.81 25.03
CA GLY A 684 -19.20 1.13 26.27
C GLY A 684 -17.68 1.32 26.12
N GLN A 685 -17.27 2.52 25.72
CA GLN A 685 -15.89 3.05 25.78
C GLN A 685 -14.84 2.34 24.91
N LEU A 686 -14.58 2.98 23.75
CA LEU A 686 -13.40 2.79 22.91
C LEU A 686 -12.11 2.79 23.77
N SER A 687 -11.31 1.73 23.65
CA SER A 687 -10.29 1.33 24.62
C SER A 687 -9.03 2.22 24.70
N LYS A 688 -8.80 3.14 23.77
CA LYS A 688 -7.81 4.24 23.82
C LYS A 688 -7.99 5.14 22.56
N ARG A 689 -7.59 6.42 22.65
CA ARG A 689 -7.46 7.35 21.49
C ARG A 689 -5.99 7.44 21.06
N TYR A 690 -5.70 7.87 19.84
CA TYR A 690 -4.30 8.04 19.36
C TYR A 690 -3.60 9.20 20.06
N GLY A 691 -4.38 10.19 20.50
CA GLY A 691 -3.90 11.27 21.36
C GLY A 691 -3.26 12.42 20.57
N PRO A 692 -3.19 13.63 21.18
CA PRO A 692 -2.84 14.83 20.44
C PRO A 692 -1.36 14.85 20.04
N TRP A 693 -1.09 15.24 18.80
CA TRP A 693 0.26 15.58 18.35
C TRP A 693 0.60 16.95 18.90
N LYS A 694 1.54 17.01 19.84
CA LYS A 694 1.99 18.27 20.48
C LYS A 694 3.20 18.87 19.79
N ASP A 695 4.09 18.02 19.31
CA ASP A 695 5.34 18.42 18.68
C ASP A 695 5.37 17.79 17.28
N CYS A 696 5.31 18.63 16.25
CA CYS A 696 5.44 18.20 14.86
C CYS A 696 6.05 19.32 14.02
N GLY A 697 6.55 18.98 12.85
CA GLY A 697 7.15 19.93 11.93
C GLY A 697 7.25 19.36 10.52
N PHE A 698 7.56 20.24 9.59
CA PHE A 698 7.91 19.87 8.23
C PHE A 698 8.82 20.93 7.63
N ASP A 699 9.63 20.51 6.67
CA ASP A 699 10.46 21.41 5.89
C ASP A 699 10.15 21.29 4.41
N SER A 700 9.99 22.44 3.77
CA SER A 700 9.97 22.60 2.33
C SER A 700 8.86 21.84 1.59
N LEU A 701 7.69 21.67 2.22
CA LEU A 701 6.47 21.24 1.54
C LEU A 701 6.02 22.32 0.54
N LEU A 702 5.43 21.91 -0.58
CA LEU A 702 4.98 22.83 -1.63
C LEU A 702 3.48 23.11 -1.51
N ALA A 703 3.07 24.35 -1.79
CA ALA A 703 1.68 24.76 -1.86
C ALA A 703 1.36 25.48 -3.19
N PRO A 704 0.09 25.54 -3.61
CA PRO A 704 -0.36 26.33 -4.77
C PRO A 704 0.15 27.77 -4.69
N GLY A 705 0.44 28.36 -5.86
CA GLY A 705 1.13 29.65 -5.97
C GLY A 705 2.65 29.52 -6.02
N GLY A 706 3.21 28.30 -5.90
CA GLY A 706 4.65 28.07 -5.89
C GLY A 706 5.29 28.47 -4.57
N PHE A 707 4.60 28.24 -3.45
CA PHE A 707 5.09 28.55 -2.11
C PHE A 707 5.71 27.31 -1.47
N VAL A 708 7.00 27.39 -1.15
CA VAL A 708 7.72 26.40 -0.35
C VAL A 708 7.57 26.80 1.11
N VAL A 709 6.96 25.93 1.91
CA VAL A 709 6.55 26.19 3.29
C VAL A 709 7.30 25.25 4.21
N SER A 710 7.86 25.81 5.28
CA SER A 710 8.39 25.07 6.43
C SER A 710 7.75 25.60 7.70
N ALA A 711 7.46 24.73 8.66
CA ALA A 711 6.88 25.14 9.93
C ALA A 711 7.18 24.16 11.06
N GLN A 712 7.04 24.64 12.29
CA GLN A 712 7.13 23.79 13.47
C GLN A 712 6.05 24.16 14.49
N MET A 713 5.51 23.12 15.10
CA MET A 713 4.62 23.16 16.25
C MET A 713 5.34 22.55 17.46
N ARG A 714 5.25 23.20 18.63
CA ARG A 714 5.74 22.67 19.90
C ARG A 714 4.71 22.84 20.99
N GLY A 715 4.51 21.83 21.82
CA GLY A 715 3.51 21.86 22.89
C GLY A 715 2.09 22.17 22.42
N GLY A 716 1.73 21.86 21.16
CA GLY A 716 0.43 22.14 20.56
C GLY A 716 0.29 23.56 19.95
N HIS A 717 1.38 24.33 19.88
CA HIS A 717 1.36 25.70 19.35
C HIS A 717 2.37 25.87 18.22
N VAL A 718 1.95 26.51 17.12
CA VAL A 718 2.85 26.83 16.01
C VAL A 718 3.87 27.87 16.48
N VAL A 719 5.15 27.50 16.47
CA VAL A 719 6.25 28.33 17.00
C VAL A 719 6.97 29.13 15.92
N TRP A 720 6.95 28.67 14.67
CA TRP A 720 7.41 29.44 13.52
C TRP A 720 6.85 28.91 12.21
N ILE A 721 6.80 29.80 11.20
CA ILE A 721 6.44 29.50 9.81
C ILE A 721 7.42 30.25 8.91
N MET A 722 7.99 29.57 7.91
CA MET A 722 8.80 30.16 6.85
C MET A 722 8.18 29.84 5.50
N ILE A 723 8.02 30.85 4.65
CA ILE A 723 7.46 30.69 3.31
C ILE A 723 8.38 31.36 2.30
N ARG A 724 8.81 30.62 1.30
CA ARG A 724 9.59 31.13 0.16
C ARG A 724 8.78 30.99 -1.12
N ALA A 725 8.67 32.06 -1.89
CA ALA A 725 8.03 32.03 -3.19
C ALA A 725 9.03 31.57 -4.28
N GLN A 726 8.63 30.60 -5.11
CA GLN A 726 9.41 30.17 -6.29
C GLN A 726 9.13 31.06 -7.52
N ARG A 727 8.04 31.83 -7.48
CA ARG A 727 7.58 32.73 -8.54
C ARG A 727 6.87 33.93 -7.95
N ASP A 728 6.63 34.94 -8.77
CA ASP A 728 5.78 36.07 -8.39
C ASP A 728 4.35 35.56 -8.14
N SER A 729 3.83 35.82 -6.94
CA SER A 729 2.52 35.33 -6.50
C SER A 729 2.01 36.12 -5.30
N VAL A 730 0.70 36.03 -5.02
CA VAL A 730 0.08 36.66 -3.86
C VAL A 730 -0.05 35.64 -2.75
N LEU A 731 0.71 35.80 -1.67
CA LEU A 731 0.60 34.95 -0.49
C LEU A 731 -0.65 35.35 0.29
N GLY A 732 -1.55 34.40 0.53
CA GLY A 732 -2.53 34.42 1.60
C GLY A 732 -2.17 33.39 2.66
N LEU A 733 -2.11 33.77 3.94
CA LEU A 733 -1.77 32.88 5.04
C LEU A 733 -2.74 33.10 6.21
N CYS A 734 -3.33 32.02 6.72
CA CYS A 734 -4.00 32.03 8.02
C CYS A 734 -2.91 31.99 9.11
N LEU A 735 -2.54 33.17 9.61
CA LEU A 735 -1.45 33.32 10.57
C LEU A 735 -1.96 33.03 11.99
N PRO A 736 -1.41 32.03 12.70
CA PRO A 736 -1.84 31.70 14.06
C PRO A 736 -1.66 32.86 15.04
N ALA A 737 -2.56 32.99 16.02
CA ALA A 737 -2.59 34.08 17.01
C ALA A 737 -1.23 34.31 17.69
N GLY A 738 -0.56 33.22 18.11
CA GLY A 738 0.73 33.27 18.78
C GLY A 738 1.87 33.88 17.93
N LEU A 739 1.74 33.85 16.60
CA LEU A 739 2.72 34.42 15.66
C LEU A 739 2.29 35.75 15.07
N SER A 740 0.99 36.07 15.09
CA SER A 740 0.47 37.36 14.61
C SER A 740 0.63 38.50 15.63
N GLY A 741 0.91 38.18 16.90
CA GLY A 741 0.91 39.15 18.00
C GLY A 741 -0.49 39.64 18.38
N GLN A 742 -1.54 38.96 17.88
CA GLN A 742 -2.94 39.28 18.14
C GLN A 742 -3.60 38.19 19.00
N ASN A 743 -4.77 38.50 19.56
CA ASN A 743 -5.54 37.56 20.40
C ASN A 743 -6.23 36.44 19.59
N ALA A 744 -6.25 36.52 18.26
CA ALA A 744 -6.90 35.55 17.38
C ALA A 744 -6.08 35.35 16.09
N PRO A 745 -6.27 34.22 15.37
CA PRO A 745 -5.72 34.04 14.04
C PRO A 745 -6.19 35.14 13.08
N GLY A 746 -5.33 35.54 12.16
CA GLY A 746 -5.63 36.59 11.18
C GLY A 746 -5.13 36.24 9.79
N ILE A 747 -5.80 36.74 8.76
CA ILE A 747 -5.37 36.54 7.38
C ILE A 747 -4.26 37.55 7.05
N TYR A 748 -3.05 37.05 6.83
CA TYR A 748 -1.93 37.81 6.28
C TYR A 748 -1.95 37.72 4.76
N ARG A 749 -1.82 38.87 4.08
CA ARG A 749 -1.69 38.93 2.62
C ARG A 749 -0.46 39.73 2.22
N LYS A 750 0.27 39.25 1.22
CA LYS A 750 1.44 39.93 0.67
C LYS A 750 1.72 39.52 -0.78
N ASP A 751 2.01 40.49 -1.63
CA ASP A 751 2.63 40.25 -2.93
C ASP A 751 4.08 39.80 -2.71
N MET A 752 4.42 38.60 -3.17
CA MET A 752 5.76 38.03 -3.05
C MET A 752 6.43 37.95 -4.43
N ARG A 753 7.71 38.32 -4.49
CA ARG A 753 8.55 38.11 -5.67
C ARG A 753 9.21 36.73 -5.64
N ALA A 754 9.56 36.21 -6.82
CA ALA A 754 10.36 35.00 -6.93
C ALA A 754 11.64 35.07 -6.08
N GLY A 755 11.87 34.08 -5.23
CA GLY A 755 12.98 34.02 -4.29
C GLY A 755 12.76 34.76 -2.97
N GLU A 756 11.70 35.56 -2.84
CA GLU A 756 11.38 36.25 -1.59
C GLU A 756 10.97 35.26 -0.49
N THR A 757 11.37 35.55 0.74
CA THR A 757 11.05 34.75 1.93
C THR A 757 10.40 35.61 3.00
N VAL A 758 9.34 35.09 3.61
CA VAL A 758 8.75 35.65 4.83
C VAL A 758 8.86 34.63 5.96
N CYS A 759 9.16 35.13 7.16
CA CYS A 759 9.28 34.32 8.37
C CYS A 759 8.44 34.92 9.48
N PHE A 760 7.70 34.07 10.18
CA PHE A 760 6.98 34.38 11.41
C PHE A 760 7.54 33.53 12.54
N GLY A 761 7.85 34.14 13.68
CA GLY A 761 8.62 33.49 14.73
C GLY A 761 10.10 33.33 14.38
N HIS A 762 10.81 32.50 15.13
CA HIS A 762 12.23 32.24 14.92
C HIS A 762 12.44 30.77 14.58
N PRO A 763 12.91 30.45 13.35
CA PRO A 763 13.33 29.11 13.01
C PRO A 763 14.41 28.66 14.00
N ALA A 764 14.09 27.65 14.80
CA ALA A 764 15.06 26.97 15.63
C ALA A 764 15.60 25.77 14.84
N PRO A 765 16.90 25.45 14.96
CA PRO A 765 17.37 24.17 14.48
C PRO A 765 16.53 23.05 15.12
N PRO A 766 16.25 21.97 14.39
CA PRO A 766 15.57 20.81 14.96
C PRO A 766 16.30 20.35 16.21
N ALA A 767 15.57 19.85 17.21
CA ALA A 767 16.22 19.33 18.41
C ALA A 767 17.14 18.15 18.02
N ASP A 768 18.38 18.15 18.51
CA ASP A 768 19.39 17.11 18.24
C ASP A 768 19.06 15.76 18.92
N ASN A 769 18.11 15.76 19.85
CA ASN A 769 17.61 14.57 20.54
C ASN A 769 16.46 13.88 19.79
N ARG A 770 16.59 13.70 18.47
CA ARG A 770 15.58 12.93 17.74
C ARG A 770 15.71 11.45 18.10
N PRO A 771 14.60 10.71 18.31
CA PRO A 771 14.64 9.28 18.62
C PRO A 771 15.40 8.53 17.54
N ASP A 772 16.12 7.48 17.91
CA ASP A 772 16.67 6.55 16.92
C ASP A 772 15.51 5.85 16.19
N VAL A 773 15.43 6.05 14.87
CA VAL A 773 14.46 5.36 13.99
C VAL A 773 15.09 4.14 13.32
N SER A 774 16.27 3.71 13.76
CA SER A 774 16.87 2.46 13.32
C SER A 774 16.18 1.26 13.97
N GLY A 775 15.98 0.19 13.18
CA GLY A 775 15.37 -1.06 13.63
C GLY A 775 13.90 -1.21 13.24
N VAL A 776 13.19 -2.08 13.98
CA VAL A 776 11.79 -2.42 13.71
C VAL A 776 10.87 -1.40 14.35
N LEU A 777 10.06 -0.73 13.54
CA LEU A 777 9.02 0.17 14.03
C LEU A 777 7.72 -0.60 14.19
N MET A 778 7.07 -0.40 15.33
CA MET A 778 5.80 -1.03 15.66
C MET A 778 4.81 0.07 16.05
N HIS A 779 3.64 0.04 15.43
CA HIS A 779 2.51 0.86 15.85
C HIS A 779 1.36 -0.04 16.31
N LYS A 780 0.60 0.40 17.31
CA LYS A 780 -0.51 -0.36 17.88
C LYS A 780 -1.83 0.35 17.58
N ALA A 781 -2.73 -0.30 16.86
CA ALA A 781 -4.04 0.26 16.58
C ALA A 781 -4.81 0.50 17.89
N ALA A 782 -5.36 1.71 18.06
CA ALA A 782 -5.83 2.17 19.36
C ALA A 782 -7.03 1.35 19.87
N ARG A 783 -7.92 0.90 18.97
CA ARG A 783 -9.13 0.14 19.32
C ARG A 783 -8.94 -1.38 19.30
N THR A 784 -8.18 -1.91 18.33
CA THR A 784 -7.99 -3.37 18.20
C THR A 784 -6.80 -3.89 19.01
N HIS A 785 -5.91 -2.99 19.44
CA HIS A 785 -4.63 -3.33 20.08
C HIS A 785 -3.70 -4.18 19.21
N ARG A 786 -4.04 -4.38 17.94
CA ARG A 786 -3.20 -5.13 17.00
C ARG A 786 -1.97 -4.31 16.63
N ARG A 787 -0.83 -4.99 16.50
CA ARG A 787 0.44 -4.36 16.14
C ARG A 787 0.70 -4.44 14.64
N THR A 788 1.05 -3.33 14.03
CA THR A 788 1.54 -3.24 12.65
C THR A 788 3.03 -2.93 12.69
N PHE A 789 3.80 -3.58 11.84
CA PHE A 789 5.26 -3.54 11.86
C PHE A 789 5.79 -3.02 10.53
N ILE A 790 6.89 -2.27 10.62
CA ILE A 790 7.78 -1.96 9.51
C ILE A 790 9.17 -2.43 9.92
N GLY A 791 9.76 -3.31 9.12
CA GLY A 791 10.85 -4.17 9.51
C GLY A 791 10.38 -5.43 10.26
N GLU A 792 11.28 -6.38 10.43
CA GLU A 792 11.07 -7.54 11.30
C GLU A 792 12.34 -7.87 12.06
N ASP A 793 12.15 -8.43 13.24
CA ASP A 793 13.21 -8.98 14.06
C ASP A 793 12.85 -10.39 14.53
N ARG A 794 13.73 -10.96 15.36
CA ARG A 794 13.54 -12.27 15.99
C ARG A 794 12.25 -12.43 16.82
N ASP A 795 11.63 -11.33 17.25
CA ASP A 795 10.43 -11.31 18.09
C ASP A 795 9.16 -11.03 17.27
N THR A 796 9.29 -10.45 16.09
CA THR A 796 8.17 -9.97 15.27
C THR A 796 7.22 -11.09 14.86
N ALA A 797 7.73 -12.24 14.40
CA ALA A 797 6.90 -13.39 14.04
C ALA A 797 6.09 -13.92 15.23
N PHE A 798 6.67 -13.89 16.43
CA PHE A 798 5.99 -14.25 17.66
C PHE A 798 4.84 -13.29 17.97
N TYR A 799 5.07 -11.97 17.88
CA TYR A 799 4.02 -10.98 18.12
C TYR A 799 2.89 -11.05 17.09
N LYS A 800 3.21 -11.23 15.80
CA LYS A 800 2.22 -11.46 14.75
C LYS A 800 1.35 -12.69 15.04
N ALA A 801 1.97 -13.80 15.44
CA ALA A 801 1.27 -15.04 15.77
C ALA A 801 0.36 -14.89 17.00
N VAL A 802 0.85 -14.23 18.05
CA VAL A 802 0.05 -13.90 19.23
C VAL A 802 -1.16 -13.06 18.79
N ASP A 803 -0.94 -11.91 18.12
CA ASP A 803 -2.01 -11.01 17.68
C ASP A 803 -3.06 -11.72 16.80
N SER A 804 -2.64 -12.62 15.90
CA SER A 804 -3.57 -13.38 15.05
C SER A 804 -4.53 -14.28 15.82
N MET A 805 -4.12 -14.70 17.03
CA MET A 805 -4.90 -15.60 17.86
C MET A 805 -5.78 -14.86 18.87
N VAL A 806 -5.35 -13.67 19.26
CA VAL A 806 -5.86 -12.98 20.46
C VAL A 806 -6.42 -11.59 20.19
N CYS A 807 -6.32 -11.07 18.97
CA CYS A 807 -6.96 -9.83 18.52
C CYS A 807 -8.16 -10.18 17.63
N PRO A 808 -9.24 -9.38 17.62
CA PRO A 808 -10.39 -9.69 16.78
C PRO A 808 -9.98 -9.55 15.32
N TYR A 809 -10.57 -10.33 14.42
CA TYR A 809 -10.34 -10.19 12.98
C TYR A 809 -11.64 -9.99 12.22
N GLY A 810 -11.59 -9.11 11.22
CA GLY A 810 -12.72 -8.89 10.32
C GLY A 810 -12.83 -10.05 9.35
N ALA A 811 -14.01 -10.66 9.24
CA ALA A 811 -14.38 -11.61 8.21
C ALA A 811 -15.62 -11.08 7.49
N ALA A 812 -15.43 -10.53 6.29
CA ALA A 812 -16.44 -9.76 5.58
C ALA A 812 -16.99 -8.60 6.44
N ASP A 813 -18.31 -8.57 6.69
CA ASP A 813 -19.02 -7.58 7.51
C ASP A 813 -19.13 -7.98 8.99
N THR A 814 -18.58 -9.13 9.37
CA THR A 814 -18.63 -9.64 10.74
C THR A 814 -17.27 -9.55 11.42
N LEU A 815 -17.25 -9.11 12.67
CA LEU A 815 -16.08 -9.27 13.50
C LEU A 815 -16.09 -10.65 14.14
N ARG A 816 -15.01 -11.41 13.93
CA ARG A 816 -14.80 -12.68 14.62
C ARG A 816 -13.85 -12.47 15.78
N TYR A 817 -14.35 -12.79 16.96
CA TYR A 817 -13.55 -13.01 18.14
C TYR A 817 -13.22 -14.49 18.20
N ALA A 818 -11.94 -14.82 18.23
CA ALA A 818 -11.57 -16.18 18.53
C ALA A 818 -11.92 -16.46 19.99
N MET A 819 -12.77 -17.46 20.25
CA MET A 819 -13.00 -17.88 21.62
C MET A 819 -11.74 -18.61 22.08
N THR A 820 -10.96 -18.03 22.99
CA THR A 820 -9.79 -18.68 23.61
C THR A 820 -10.19 -19.32 24.94
N PRO A 821 -10.75 -20.54 24.98
CA PRO A 821 -11.15 -21.16 26.25
C PRO A 821 -9.99 -21.40 27.22
N TYR A 822 -8.75 -21.59 26.74
CA TYR A 822 -7.62 -21.93 27.58
C TYR A 822 -6.31 -21.25 27.20
N VAL A 823 -5.59 -20.77 28.23
CA VAL A 823 -4.19 -20.34 28.17
C VAL A 823 -3.45 -21.05 29.31
N PHE A 824 -2.45 -21.86 28.97
CA PHE A 824 -1.65 -22.63 29.93
C PHE A 824 -0.25 -22.06 30.08
N ASP A 825 0.14 -21.85 31.33
CA ASP A 825 1.46 -21.37 31.71
C ASP A 825 2.26 -22.53 32.26
N PHE A 826 3.46 -22.70 31.72
CA PHE A 826 4.37 -23.74 32.15
C PHE A 826 5.41 -23.20 33.15
N THR A 827 4.96 -22.39 34.11
CA THR A 827 5.74 -21.90 35.26
C THR A 827 5.43 -22.72 36.53
N GLU A 828 6.37 -22.75 37.47
CA GLU A 828 6.15 -23.25 38.85
C GLU A 828 5.76 -22.15 39.85
N GLU A 829 5.90 -20.87 39.46
CA GLU A 829 5.64 -19.70 40.31
C GLU A 829 4.18 -19.19 40.21
N GLN A 830 3.94 -17.96 40.66
CA GLN A 830 2.69 -17.24 40.48
C GLN A 830 2.36 -17.05 38.99
N GLU A 831 1.09 -16.85 38.67
CA GLU A 831 0.59 -16.62 37.31
C GLU A 831 1.35 -15.48 36.59
N LYS A 832 1.62 -15.65 35.29
CA LYS A 832 2.32 -14.64 34.49
C LYS A 832 1.37 -13.46 34.19
N ASP A 833 1.89 -12.24 34.31
CA ASP A 833 1.19 -11.04 33.82
C ASP A 833 1.51 -10.82 32.33
N TYR A 834 0.49 -10.94 31.49
CA TYR A 834 0.60 -10.78 30.05
C TYR A 834 0.42 -9.36 29.54
N GLY A 835 0.02 -8.40 30.40
CA GLY A 835 -0.32 -7.04 29.97
C GLY A 835 0.79 -6.28 29.24
N GLN A 836 2.05 -6.73 29.34
CA GLN A 836 3.18 -6.16 28.60
C GLN A 836 3.41 -6.77 27.21
N VAL A 837 2.88 -7.96 26.94
CA VAL A 837 3.15 -8.78 25.75
C VAL A 837 1.91 -8.94 24.87
N TYR A 838 0.74 -8.91 25.51
CA TYR A 838 -0.59 -9.08 24.95
C TYR A 838 -1.58 -8.22 25.74
N ASP A 839 -2.32 -7.34 25.06
CA ASP A 839 -3.37 -6.52 25.69
C ASP A 839 -4.67 -7.32 25.76
N TRP A 840 -5.28 -7.37 26.94
CA TRP A 840 -6.55 -8.06 27.15
C TRP A 840 -7.67 -7.42 26.33
N GLN A 841 -8.42 -8.23 25.59
CA GLN A 841 -9.67 -7.78 24.97
C GLN A 841 -10.76 -7.58 26.05
N LEU A 842 -11.52 -6.51 25.93
CA LEU A 842 -12.41 -5.97 26.97
C LEU A 842 -13.67 -6.78 27.29
N THR A 843 -14.34 -6.31 28.35
CA THR A 843 -15.51 -6.84 29.07
C THR A 843 -16.81 -6.28 28.47
N GLU A 844 -17.79 -7.11 28.09
CA GLU A 844 -19.12 -6.71 27.61
C GLU A 844 -20.11 -6.68 28.78
N ALA A 845 -20.82 -5.56 28.99
CA ALA A 845 -21.84 -5.44 30.04
C ALA A 845 -21.40 -5.87 31.46
N GLY A 846 -20.14 -5.62 31.84
CA GLY A 846 -19.57 -6.04 33.12
C GLY A 846 -19.32 -7.56 33.23
N ARG A 847 -19.42 -8.30 32.13
CA ARG A 847 -19.05 -9.71 31.99
C ARG A 847 -17.88 -9.84 31.02
N SER A 848 -16.82 -10.52 31.45
CA SER A 848 -15.73 -10.88 30.54
C SER A 848 -16.30 -11.83 29.47
N VAL A 849 -16.35 -11.40 28.19
CA VAL A 849 -16.77 -12.28 27.07
C VAL A 849 -15.73 -13.36 26.82
N LEU A 850 -14.50 -13.13 27.28
CA LEU A 850 -13.51 -14.17 27.48
C LEU A 850 -13.91 -15.02 28.69
N PHE A 851 -14.58 -16.14 28.43
CA PHE A 851 -14.44 -17.32 29.30
C PHE A 851 -13.06 -17.98 29.07
N ALA A 852 -12.00 -17.17 28.95
CA ALA A 852 -10.65 -17.64 29.16
C ALA A 852 -10.49 -17.75 30.67
N GLY A 853 -10.48 -18.96 31.20
CA GLY A 853 -9.93 -19.19 32.54
C GLY A 853 -8.41 -18.99 32.50
N GLY A 854 -7.95 -17.79 32.16
CA GLY A 854 -6.55 -17.41 32.13
C GLY A 854 -5.92 -17.48 33.53
N PRO A 855 -4.64 -17.11 33.62
CA PRO A 855 -3.48 -17.98 33.46
C PRO A 855 -3.53 -19.14 34.45
N ARG A 856 -3.35 -20.39 34.03
CA ARG A 856 -3.18 -21.49 34.99
C ARG A 856 -1.71 -21.83 35.09
N CYS A 857 -1.10 -21.53 36.25
CA CYS A 857 0.19 -22.09 36.65
C CYS A 857 0.08 -23.62 36.64
N THR A 858 0.45 -24.21 35.51
CA THR A 858 0.35 -25.64 35.28
C THR A 858 1.68 -26.30 35.60
N GLY A 859 2.79 -25.69 35.20
CA GLY A 859 4.13 -26.25 35.40
C GLY A 859 4.18 -27.73 34.95
N PRO A 860 4.89 -28.62 35.66
CA PRO A 860 4.94 -30.05 35.34
C PRO A 860 3.79 -30.86 35.97
N LYS A 861 2.67 -30.23 36.35
CA LYS A 861 1.59 -30.93 37.08
C LYS A 861 0.95 -32.05 36.25
N LEU A 862 0.67 -33.16 36.93
CA LEU A 862 -0.07 -34.30 36.36
C LEU A 862 -1.54 -33.97 36.08
N TYR A 863 -2.09 -34.66 35.08
CA TYR A 863 -3.51 -34.64 34.76
C TYR A 863 -4.33 -35.28 35.89
N THR A 864 -5.48 -34.67 36.20
CA THR A 864 -6.50 -35.19 37.12
C THR A 864 -7.89 -34.88 36.54
N SER A 865 -8.84 -35.80 36.65
CA SER A 865 -10.22 -35.62 36.15
C SER A 865 -10.90 -34.37 36.72
N ASP A 866 -10.65 -34.02 37.98
CA ASP A 866 -11.23 -32.83 38.62
C ASP A 866 -10.75 -31.52 37.98
N ARG A 867 -9.56 -31.56 37.39
CA ARG A 867 -8.90 -30.41 36.78
C ARG A 867 -9.17 -30.34 35.27
N GLY A 868 -9.27 -31.49 34.62
CA GLY A 868 -9.46 -31.63 33.19
C GLY A 868 -8.22 -31.34 32.33
N TYR A 869 -7.03 -31.09 32.91
CA TYR A 869 -5.79 -30.90 32.16
C TYR A 869 -4.53 -31.26 32.97
N GLY A 870 -3.42 -31.52 32.29
CA GLY A 870 -2.09 -31.76 32.87
C GLY A 870 -1.26 -32.79 32.08
N PHE A 871 -0.06 -33.11 32.56
CA PHE A 871 0.79 -34.13 31.95
C PHE A 871 0.33 -35.56 32.30
N ALA A 872 0.44 -36.48 31.35
CA ALA A 872 0.10 -37.89 31.56
C ALA A 872 1.00 -38.60 32.60
N ALA A 873 2.27 -38.19 32.65
CA ALA A 873 3.29 -38.71 33.58
C ALA A 873 4.31 -37.62 33.90
N ALA A 874 4.92 -37.68 35.09
CA ALA A 874 5.83 -36.64 35.59
C ALA A 874 7.32 -36.98 35.37
N GLY A 875 7.63 -38.23 35.01
CA GLY A 875 9.01 -38.70 34.92
C GLY A 875 9.82 -37.94 33.87
N GLY A 876 10.83 -37.19 34.32
CA GLY A 876 11.78 -36.48 33.43
C GLY A 876 11.34 -35.11 32.94
N ILE A 877 10.21 -34.57 33.43
CA ILE A 877 9.75 -33.21 33.13
C ILE A 877 10.17 -32.27 34.25
N THR A 878 10.80 -31.14 33.91
CA THR A 878 11.23 -30.10 34.86
C THR A 878 10.77 -28.74 34.39
N ALA A 879 10.45 -27.82 35.31
CA ALA A 879 10.23 -26.41 34.97
C ALA A 879 11.50 -25.59 35.16
N ALA A 880 11.61 -24.51 34.39
CA ALA A 880 12.65 -23.51 34.52
C ALA A 880 12.08 -22.12 34.27
N GLY A 881 12.56 -21.13 35.02
CA GLY A 881 12.19 -19.73 34.87
C GLY A 881 13.36 -18.88 34.35
N ARG A 882 13.05 -17.88 33.54
CA ARG A 882 14.02 -16.89 33.03
C ARG A 882 13.55 -15.47 33.38
N LYS A 883 14.43 -14.47 33.19
CA LYS A 883 14.06 -13.05 33.33
C LYS A 883 13.63 -12.39 32.02
N LYS A 884 13.95 -13.02 30.89
CA LYS A 884 13.84 -12.51 29.53
C LYS A 884 13.23 -13.56 28.61
N PRO A 885 12.75 -13.19 27.41
CA PRO A 885 12.62 -11.81 26.92
C PRO A 885 11.38 -11.12 27.49
N ASP A 886 10.32 -11.87 27.78
CA ASP A 886 9.06 -11.36 28.30
C ASP A 886 8.28 -12.44 29.09
N ALA A 887 7.14 -12.06 29.70
CA ALA A 887 6.35 -12.96 30.53
C ALA A 887 5.87 -14.23 29.80
N LEU A 888 5.49 -14.14 28.53
CA LEU A 888 4.95 -15.28 27.78
C LEU A 888 6.06 -16.30 27.47
N ARG A 889 7.25 -15.80 27.11
CA ARG A 889 8.38 -16.61 26.65
C ARG A 889 9.37 -17.02 27.74
N ARG A 890 9.46 -16.31 28.86
CA ARG A 890 10.54 -16.53 29.85
C ARG A 890 10.51 -17.89 30.55
N ASP A 891 9.35 -18.36 31.00
CA ASP A 891 9.25 -19.59 31.81
C ASP A 891 8.70 -20.74 30.98
N PHE A 892 9.19 -21.95 31.22
CA PHE A 892 8.84 -23.16 30.47
C PHE A 892 9.00 -24.44 31.27
N VAL A 893 8.38 -25.51 30.76
CA VAL A 893 8.74 -26.89 31.11
C VAL A 893 9.56 -27.52 30.00
N GLN A 894 10.39 -28.49 30.36
CA GLN A 894 11.28 -29.18 29.44
C GLN A 894 11.39 -30.67 29.77
N GLY A 895 11.80 -31.45 28.77
CA GLY A 895 12.15 -32.86 28.92
C GLY A 895 12.98 -33.39 27.75
N GLU A 896 13.62 -34.54 27.97
CA GLU A 896 14.40 -35.26 26.95
C GLU A 896 13.61 -36.43 26.36
N ALA A 897 12.78 -37.08 27.17
CA ALA A 897 11.89 -38.15 26.74
C ALA A 897 10.55 -37.59 26.23
N ALA A 898 9.86 -38.34 25.36
CA ALA A 898 8.55 -37.93 24.86
C ALA A 898 7.53 -37.79 26.01
N ALA A 899 6.70 -36.76 25.94
CA ALA A 899 5.67 -36.46 26.94
C ALA A 899 4.32 -36.18 26.27
N GLU A 900 3.23 -36.30 27.02
CA GLU A 900 1.89 -35.93 26.56
C GLU A 900 1.24 -34.96 27.55
N PHE A 901 0.76 -33.83 27.03
CA PHE A 901 -0.10 -32.90 27.75
C PHE A 901 -1.56 -33.15 27.35
N TRP A 902 -2.41 -33.39 28.33
CA TRP A 902 -3.82 -33.76 28.15
C TRP A 902 -4.71 -32.59 28.53
N VAL A 903 -5.76 -32.35 27.74
CA VAL A 903 -6.78 -31.32 28.00
C VAL A 903 -8.15 -31.87 27.62
N GLU A 904 -9.13 -31.77 28.53
CA GLU A 904 -10.52 -32.11 28.27
C GLU A 904 -11.23 -30.99 27.49
N LEU A 905 -11.73 -31.33 26.30
CA LEU A 905 -12.40 -30.42 25.39
C LEU A 905 -13.69 -31.08 24.87
N PRO A 906 -14.76 -30.29 24.62
CA PRO A 906 -15.90 -30.79 23.87
C PRO A 906 -15.55 -30.97 22.38
N ALA A 907 -16.40 -31.69 21.65
CA ALA A 907 -16.27 -31.86 20.21
C ALA A 907 -16.26 -30.49 19.48
N GLY A 908 -15.35 -30.33 18.54
CA GLY A 908 -15.16 -29.05 17.85
C GLY A 908 -13.89 -28.99 17.01
N LYS A 909 -13.77 -27.91 16.25
CA LYS A 909 -12.51 -27.48 15.64
C LYS A 909 -11.84 -26.47 16.56
N TYR A 910 -10.53 -26.66 16.76
CA TYR A 910 -9.71 -25.83 17.62
C TYR A 910 -8.42 -25.44 16.92
N ASP A 911 -7.88 -24.29 17.25
CA ASP A 911 -6.51 -23.90 16.89
C ASP A 911 -5.66 -23.83 18.16
N LEU A 912 -4.55 -24.55 18.16
CA LEU A 912 -3.61 -24.60 19.29
C LEU A 912 -2.36 -23.80 18.94
N LEU A 913 -2.10 -22.69 19.62
CA LEU A 913 -0.84 -21.96 19.48
C LEU A 913 0.13 -22.40 20.57
N VAL A 914 1.24 -22.96 20.12
CA VAL A 914 2.28 -23.52 20.98
C VAL A 914 3.52 -22.64 20.90
N ILE A 915 4.01 -22.20 22.06
CA ILE A 915 5.24 -21.43 22.17
C ILE A 915 6.30 -22.30 22.84
N SER A 916 7.45 -22.45 22.17
CA SER A 916 8.55 -23.30 22.60
C SER A 916 9.90 -22.65 22.34
N GLY A 917 10.76 -22.55 23.34
CA GLY A 917 12.11 -22.01 23.23
C GLY A 917 12.72 -21.67 24.59
N ASP A 918 13.92 -21.10 24.58
CA ASP A 918 14.61 -20.63 25.77
C ASP A 918 15.65 -19.58 25.41
N GLU A 919 15.82 -18.61 26.30
CA GLU A 919 16.78 -17.53 26.17
C GLU A 919 18.23 -18.01 26.32
N GLU A 920 18.48 -19.06 27.11
CA GLU A 920 19.85 -19.45 27.50
C GLU A 920 20.36 -20.72 26.81
N GLU A 921 19.49 -21.65 26.44
CA GLU A 921 19.87 -22.96 25.85
C GLU A 921 19.06 -23.25 24.57
N GLY A 922 19.70 -23.83 23.56
CA GLY A 922 19.00 -24.33 22.36
C GLY A 922 17.97 -25.42 22.68
N SER A 923 17.00 -25.61 21.79
CA SER A 923 15.93 -26.61 21.97
C SER A 923 15.37 -27.12 20.65
N LEU A 924 14.67 -28.26 20.69
CA LEU A 924 13.96 -28.81 19.53
C LEU A 924 12.67 -29.45 20.04
N THR A 925 11.52 -28.91 19.62
CA THR A 925 10.20 -29.39 20.04
C THR A 925 9.39 -29.85 18.83
N HIS A 926 9.18 -31.16 18.70
CA HIS A 926 8.19 -31.72 17.78
C HIS A 926 6.82 -31.80 18.47
N LEU A 927 5.76 -31.55 17.72
CA LEU A 927 4.38 -31.50 18.22
C LEU A 927 3.50 -32.48 17.45
N ALA A 928 2.60 -33.18 18.13
CA ALA A 928 1.60 -34.02 17.47
C ALA A 928 0.27 -34.06 18.22
N VAL A 929 -0.83 -34.05 17.46
CA VAL A 929 -2.17 -34.38 17.94
C VAL A 929 -2.66 -35.57 17.13
N ARG A 930 -2.23 -36.77 17.54
CA ARG A 930 -2.38 -38.01 16.75
C ARG A 930 -3.84 -38.34 16.43
N SER A 931 -4.76 -38.03 17.33
CA SER A 931 -6.20 -38.26 17.13
C SER A 931 -6.79 -37.50 15.94
N SER A 932 -6.14 -36.42 15.51
CA SER A 932 -6.59 -35.53 14.44
C SER A 932 -5.69 -35.59 13.21
N GLY A 933 -4.70 -36.49 13.19
CA GLY A 933 -3.72 -36.60 12.10
C GLY A 933 -2.76 -35.40 11.98
N VAL A 934 -2.72 -34.52 12.99
CA VAL A 934 -1.90 -33.30 12.97
C VAL A 934 -0.51 -33.63 13.51
N TYR A 935 0.51 -33.36 12.72
CA TYR A 935 1.92 -33.49 13.08
C TYR A 935 2.68 -32.27 12.61
N ALA A 936 3.49 -31.69 13.50
CA ALA A 936 4.33 -30.56 13.18
C ALA A 936 5.75 -30.85 13.66
N GLU A 937 6.63 -31.16 12.70
CA GLU A 937 8.03 -31.47 12.97
C GLU A 937 8.79 -30.21 13.38
N GLY A 938 9.32 -30.16 14.60
CA GLY A 938 10.12 -29.04 15.10
C GLY A 938 11.38 -28.78 14.28
N SER A 939 11.93 -27.58 14.43
CA SER A 939 13.27 -27.22 13.97
C SER A 939 14.11 -26.78 15.16
N VAL A 940 15.44 -26.98 15.08
CA VAL A 940 16.35 -26.60 16.16
C VAL A 940 16.28 -25.09 16.35
N GLN A 941 15.93 -24.67 17.56
CA GLN A 941 15.96 -23.28 18.00
C GLN A 941 17.28 -23.03 18.71
N GLU A 942 18.02 -22.01 18.26
CA GLU A 942 19.19 -21.52 18.98
C GLU A 942 18.79 -20.83 20.29
N LYS A 943 19.76 -20.59 21.18
CA LYS A 943 19.53 -19.80 22.41
C LYS A 943 18.95 -18.42 22.05
N GLY A 944 17.92 -17.97 22.76
CA GLY A 944 17.23 -16.71 22.47
C GLY A 944 16.23 -16.78 21.32
N ARG A 945 16.00 -17.96 20.74
CA ARG A 945 14.99 -18.17 19.69
C ARG A 945 13.80 -18.94 20.21
N TYR A 946 12.63 -18.52 19.74
CA TYR A 946 11.35 -19.07 20.13
C TYR A 946 10.58 -19.46 18.89
N GLN A 947 10.06 -20.67 18.91
CA GLN A 947 9.14 -21.16 17.91
C GLN A 947 7.71 -20.91 18.40
N CYS A 948 6.89 -20.33 17.52
CA CYS A 948 5.46 -20.13 17.72
C CYS A 948 4.72 -20.89 16.62
N ARG A 949 3.89 -21.88 16.96
CA ARG A 949 3.22 -22.76 15.98
C ARG A 949 1.73 -22.85 16.22
N LEU A 950 0.97 -22.59 15.16
CA LEU A 950 -0.47 -22.82 15.14
C LEU A 950 -0.77 -24.24 14.62
N LEU A 951 -1.52 -25.02 15.40
CA LEU A 951 -1.93 -26.38 15.05
C LEU A 951 -3.45 -26.42 14.90
N PRO A 952 -4.00 -26.51 13.68
CA PRO A 952 -5.43 -26.67 13.47
C PRO A 952 -5.84 -28.11 13.77
N VAL A 953 -6.76 -28.29 14.71
CA VAL A 953 -7.15 -29.58 15.28
C VAL A 953 -8.66 -29.79 15.15
N VAL A 954 -9.06 -30.93 14.61
CA VAL A 954 -10.46 -31.39 14.65
C VAL A 954 -10.60 -32.42 15.77
N HIS A 955 -11.29 -32.06 16.85
CA HIS A 955 -11.61 -32.96 17.96
C HIS A 955 -13.03 -33.51 17.78
N GLY A 956 -13.12 -34.75 17.28
CA GLY A 956 -14.39 -35.31 16.78
C GLY A 956 -15.40 -35.78 17.83
N ARG A 957 -15.07 -35.74 19.13
CA ARG A 957 -15.95 -36.16 20.24
C ARG A 957 -15.55 -35.45 21.52
N ASP A 958 -16.44 -35.37 22.49
CA ASP A 958 -16.09 -34.88 23.83
C ASP A 958 -15.04 -35.79 24.49
N GLY A 959 -14.06 -35.19 25.18
CA GLY A 959 -13.09 -35.91 25.99
C GLY A 959 -11.68 -35.32 25.94
N ILE A 960 -10.68 -36.18 26.13
CA ILE A 960 -9.28 -35.75 26.25
C ILE A 960 -8.65 -35.56 24.86
N LEU A 961 -8.21 -34.34 24.58
CA LEU A 961 -7.25 -34.01 23.54
C LEU A 961 -5.83 -34.25 24.07
N LYS A 962 -4.97 -34.89 23.26
CA LYS A 962 -3.59 -35.23 23.63
C LYS A 962 -2.60 -34.50 22.73
N LEU A 963 -1.82 -33.59 23.31
CA LEU A 963 -0.68 -32.95 22.67
C LEU A 963 0.60 -33.70 23.04
N SER A 964 1.19 -34.40 22.08
CA SER A 964 2.48 -35.08 22.25
C SER A 964 3.64 -34.11 21.99
N LEU A 965 4.65 -34.15 22.86
CA LEU A 965 5.90 -33.41 22.77
C LEU A 965 7.04 -34.41 22.62
N SER A 966 7.96 -34.18 21.68
CA SER A 966 9.17 -34.99 21.54
C SER A 966 10.34 -34.19 20.99
N THR A 967 11.54 -34.76 21.06
CA THR A 967 12.79 -34.16 20.59
C THR A 967 13.73 -35.25 20.05
N CYS A 968 14.84 -34.85 19.44
CA CYS A 968 15.91 -35.76 19.01
C CYS A 968 16.87 -36.08 20.18
N PRO A 969 17.57 -37.23 20.16
CA PRO A 969 18.56 -37.57 21.19
C PRO A 969 19.60 -36.45 21.40
N GLY A 970 19.85 -36.09 22.67
CA GLY A 970 20.80 -35.04 23.05
C GLY A 970 20.24 -33.61 23.05
N MET A 971 18.97 -33.43 22.68
CA MET A 971 18.25 -32.16 22.75
C MET A 971 17.14 -32.24 23.81
N LYS A 972 16.61 -31.08 24.20
CA LYS A 972 15.41 -30.96 25.03
C LYS A 972 14.27 -30.36 24.22
N TRP A 973 13.07 -30.90 24.37
CA TRP A 973 11.87 -30.14 24.02
C TRP A 973 11.59 -29.14 25.14
N LYS A 974 11.04 -27.98 24.78
CA LYS A 974 10.63 -26.92 25.69
C LYS A 974 9.22 -26.46 25.35
N LEU A 975 8.46 -26.06 26.37
CA LEU A 975 7.10 -25.58 26.23
C LEU A 975 6.86 -24.42 27.19
N ASN A 976 6.65 -23.22 26.65
CA ASN A 976 6.55 -21.96 27.42
C ASN A 976 5.08 -21.59 27.68
N ALA A 977 4.24 -21.73 26.65
CA ALA A 977 2.81 -21.46 26.71
C ALA A 977 2.02 -22.27 25.66
N LEU A 978 0.75 -22.54 25.97
CA LEU A 978 -0.22 -23.16 25.07
C LEU A 978 -1.53 -22.39 25.12
N PHE A 979 -1.96 -21.85 23.99
CA PHE A 979 -3.28 -21.25 23.82
C PHE A 979 -4.15 -22.23 23.04
N ILE A 980 -5.43 -22.30 23.39
CA ILE A 980 -6.42 -23.12 22.68
C ILE A 980 -7.58 -22.21 22.32
N ASN A 981 -7.81 -22.01 21.03
CA ASN A 981 -8.97 -21.32 20.47
C ASN A 981 -9.99 -22.32 19.95
N LYS A 982 -11.28 -22.09 20.21
CA LYS A 982 -12.38 -22.85 19.61
C LYS A 982 -12.90 -22.09 18.41
N GLU A 983 -12.80 -22.71 17.23
CA GLU A 983 -13.31 -22.17 15.96
C GLU A 983 -14.82 -22.41 15.83
N TYR A 984 -15.27 -23.65 16.01
CA TYR A 984 -16.69 -24.00 16.05
C TYR A 984 -16.92 -25.33 16.76
N SER A 985 -18.12 -25.52 17.30
CA SER A 985 -18.57 -26.80 17.85
C SER A 985 -18.94 -27.77 16.72
N LEU A 986 -18.57 -29.04 16.86
CA LEU A 986 -19.16 -30.11 16.05
C LEU A 986 -20.45 -30.53 16.76
N LEU A 987 -21.58 -30.39 16.06
CA LEU A 987 -22.91 -30.78 16.56
C LEU A 987 -23.07 -32.30 16.57
#